data_AF-A0A1Q9EC86-F1
#
_entry.id   AF-A0A1Q9EC86-F1
#
_cell.length_a   1.000
_cell.length_b   1.000
_cell.length_c   1.000
_cell.angle_alpha   90.00
_cell.angle_beta   90.00
_cell.angle_gamma   90.00
#
_symmetry.space_group_name_H-M   'P 1'
#
loop_
_entity.id
_entity.type
_entity.pdbx_description
1 polymer ?
#
loop_
_entity_poly.entity_id
_entity_poly.type
_entity_poly.pdbx_seq_one_letter_code
_entity_poly.pdbx_strand_id
1 'polypeptide(L)'
;MAKVAHEPPARGPTNGTEDCVDVESVVEPTRPSEVHPNHEPPSMASPVGLFGKFGVGTKGKTKSKSRLLLRTSTREVLSYRTLTLAESAYENAFLMRLITKTTLGKAHLLLLVNFFLQYSVVYLLSERTTGNQSLIKTKLFGQSNAIDATGICWQRDGDTRISCTPDEVALSVDFAVLDRDGDGRWTFAEAEALSSTHHATTGRYVNMTEFYKNIFRTMQQYAGPRHTECSLNDNIQAFDRDRGFWSDASIGNITSDGHVVVNYVDAAKQASWARYIPNSRLRKQLNGSIYSCNVPKCVDMDNGATDSSELACAGYNGFDACAGQWDDDDFHVKQLCCTCGGGSYSLTLTGLGHLPVNLPLDDFTNVRDFRICMQSAVQEVQQEDCIIKYTSIPRHVYDAEIATFAHFCLIPESDLCGNLHDQQLLPPWTVEISSSVPMFMKIAGLSSTASLGQLDVCEKAIQTFCRRIYTVQATLFLEQRLDVCGKKSSQITRNKKVVSYAASETYSDPTFGLTSLLFQGFLFLIVFLWGLASVTEFRNILVWWNIVSSLPKEDAEDCLLYQLPEDAEDEAEATLEVVGLTTQHRVSTVLLNLLPRSALQGCIFIVGIRYLLSVRNVSDLILNSLALTFLVTVDEMLFAAFAGEQNAAWIQNCKPLRGRSFWWLDWILRKTAIPVGLLIFIPILATLGYFVIANKLLTDQLAHATYCLCDMSGDVCHARQILAALATS
;
A
#
# COMPACT_ATOMS: atom_id res chain seq x y z
N MET A 1 -1.28 31.89 -22.24
CA MET A 1 -1.61 33.33 -22.39
C MET A 1 -2.66 33.65 -21.32
N ALA A 2 -2.57 34.67 -20.47
CA ALA A 2 -1.61 35.78 -20.38
C ALA A 2 -0.91 35.84 -19.00
N LYS A 3 0.12 36.69 -18.88
CA LYS A 3 0.86 36.94 -17.63
C LYS A 3 0.15 38.02 -16.78
N VAL A 4 0.23 37.89 -15.47
CA VAL A 4 0.22 39.03 -14.53
C VAL A 4 1.44 38.86 -13.62
N ALA A 5 2.18 39.94 -13.40
CA ALA A 5 3.37 39.98 -12.56
C ALA A 5 3.28 41.17 -11.62
N HIS A 6 3.74 41.01 -10.38
CA HIS A 6 4.07 42.11 -9.49
C HIS A 6 5.29 41.76 -8.62
N GLU A 7 6.08 42.78 -8.33
CA GLU A 7 7.42 42.71 -7.73
C GLU A 7 7.39 42.71 -6.18
N PRO A 8 8.50 42.35 -5.51
CA PRO A 8 8.59 42.22 -4.06
C PRO A 8 9.11 43.49 -3.34
N PRO A 9 8.89 43.63 -2.01
CA PRO A 9 9.47 44.71 -1.23
C PRO A 9 10.86 44.39 -0.64
N ALA A 10 11.78 45.33 -0.90
CA ALA A 10 12.91 45.83 -0.09
C ALA A 10 13.59 44.98 1.03
N ARG A 11 14.93 45.00 1.00
CA ARG A 11 15.84 44.59 2.09
C ARG A 11 16.00 45.66 3.18
N GLY A 12 16.31 45.23 4.40
CA GLY A 12 16.95 46.03 5.47
C GLY A 12 18.23 45.34 5.99
N PRO A 13 19.15 46.03 6.71
CA PRO A 13 20.57 45.61 6.77
C PRO A 13 21.14 45.29 8.16
N THR A 14 22.07 44.32 8.21
CA THR A 14 23.16 44.15 9.21
C THR A 14 24.29 43.35 8.51
N ASN A 15 25.57 43.76 8.45
CA ASN A 15 26.62 44.01 9.45
C ASN A 15 27.14 42.77 10.21
N GLY A 16 28.46 42.52 10.12
CA GLY A 16 29.24 41.47 10.80
C GLY A 16 30.04 40.61 9.80
N THR A 17 31.27 40.96 9.37
CA THR A 17 32.60 40.78 10.01
C THR A 17 33.00 39.32 10.30
N GLU A 18 34.12 38.90 9.71
CA GLU A 18 35.22 38.05 10.26
C GLU A 18 34.81 36.79 11.05
N ASP A 19 35.20 35.57 10.68
CA ASP A 19 36.61 35.12 10.62
C ASP A 19 36.80 33.79 9.84
N CYS A 20 38.04 33.53 9.43
CA CYS A 20 38.50 32.20 8.97
C CYS A 20 39.30 31.50 10.07
N VAL A 21 39.02 30.22 10.34
CA VAL A 21 39.85 29.38 11.23
C VAL A 21 40.04 28.00 10.60
N ASP A 22 41.27 27.69 10.23
CA ASP A 22 41.78 26.34 10.01
C ASP A 22 42.11 25.67 11.36
N VAL A 23 42.04 24.33 11.42
CA VAL A 23 42.78 23.36 12.29
C VAL A 23 42.16 21.99 11.96
N GLU A 24 42.84 21.06 11.29
CA GLU A 24 43.77 20.04 11.83
C GLU A 24 43.23 19.22 13.03
N SER A 25 43.58 17.96 13.30
CA SER A 25 44.03 16.82 12.48
C SER A 25 44.06 15.56 13.39
N VAL A 26 44.07 14.35 12.79
CA VAL A 26 44.48 13.03 13.37
C VAL A 26 43.74 12.45 14.60
N VAL A 27 43.31 11.18 14.52
CA VAL A 27 43.77 10.01 15.33
C VAL A 27 42.82 8.82 15.12
N GLU A 28 43.41 7.65 14.82
CA GLU A 28 42.80 6.32 14.72
C GLU A 28 43.71 5.34 15.53
N PRO A 29 43.38 4.04 15.70
CA PRO A 29 42.40 3.46 16.63
C PRO A 29 43.04 2.61 17.76
N THR A 30 42.25 2.16 18.76
CA THR A 30 42.62 1.03 19.63
C THR A 30 41.47 0.07 19.96
N ARG A 31 41.73 -1.24 19.78
CA ARG A 31 40.98 -2.41 20.32
C ARG A 31 41.40 -2.70 21.78
N PRO A 32 40.58 -3.40 22.59
CA PRO A 32 40.65 -4.87 22.74
C PRO A 32 39.24 -5.55 22.59
N SER A 33 39.00 -6.84 22.32
CA SER A 33 39.63 -8.16 22.59
C SER A 33 39.05 -8.92 23.80
N GLU A 34 38.08 -9.82 23.55
CA GLU A 34 37.70 -11.02 24.32
C GLU A 34 36.91 -11.93 23.34
N VAL A 35 37.28 -13.15 22.93
CA VAL A 35 37.67 -14.43 23.57
C VAL A 35 36.51 -15.46 23.55
N HIS A 36 36.85 -16.61 22.95
CA HIS A 36 36.08 -17.80 22.55
C HIS A 36 35.57 -18.67 23.73
N PRO A 37 34.69 -19.71 23.57
CA PRO A 37 34.94 -20.83 22.65
C PRO A 37 33.80 -21.69 22.02
N ASN A 38 34.19 -22.32 20.90
CA ASN A 38 33.95 -23.69 20.41
C ASN A 38 32.54 -24.31 20.27
N HIS A 39 32.27 -24.79 19.05
CA HIS A 39 31.74 -26.15 18.83
C HIS A 39 32.26 -26.75 17.51
N GLU A 40 32.71 -28.01 17.54
CA GLU A 40 33.23 -28.77 16.39
C GLU A 40 32.14 -29.58 15.66
N PRO A 41 32.30 -29.90 14.36
CA PRO A 41 31.52 -30.92 13.65
C PRO A 41 32.23 -32.28 13.60
N PRO A 42 31.51 -33.42 13.60
CA PRO A 42 32.13 -34.75 13.56
C PRO A 42 32.42 -35.28 12.14
N SER A 43 33.51 -36.04 12.00
CA SER A 43 33.85 -36.79 10.78
C SER A 43 34.28 -38.23 11.07
N MET A 44 33.57 -39.23 10.51
CA MET A 44 33.95 -40.65 10.36
C MET A 44 33.04 -41.26 9.26
N ALA A 45 33.41 -42.25 8.43
CA ALA A 45 34.70 -42.90 8.13
C ALA A 45 34.63 -43.58 6.73
N SER A 46 35.78 -44.00 6.17
CA SER A 46 35.88 -44.90 4.99
C SER A 46 35.82 -46.40 5.43
N PRO A 47 35.85 -47.47 4.57
CA PRO A 47 36.66 -47.71 3.35
C PRO A 47 35.82 -48.18 2.13
N VAL A 48 36.29 -48.37 0.88
CA VAL A 48 37.30 -49.28 0.27
C VAL A 48 37.49 -48.80 -1.21
N GLY A 49 38.60 -48.99 -1.96
CA GLY A 49 39.90 -49.61 -1.64
C GLY A 49 40.58 -50.42 -2.77
N LEU A 50 40.37 -50.16 -4.08
CA LEU A 50 40.81 -51.05 -5.18
C LEU A 50 41.38 -50.31 -6.42
N PHE A 51 42.71 -50.25 -6.58
CA PHE A 51 43.38 -50.15 -7.89
C PHE A 51 44.80 -50.74 -7.83
N GLY A 52 45.11 -51.64 -8.78
CA GLY A 52 46.30 -52.48 -8.75
C GLY A 52 47.48 -51.95 -9.59
N LYS A 53 48.66 -51.99 -8.98
CA LYS A 53 50.02 -52.15 -9.56
C LYS A 53 50.14 -52.17 -11.10
N PHE A 54 50.82 -51.16 -11.66
CA PHE A 54 51.52 -51.31 -12.94
C PHE A 54 52.87 -51.99 -12.73
N GLY A 55 53.13 -53.08 -13.46
CA GLY A 55 54.39 -53.81 -13.44
C GLY A 55 55.37 -53.32 -14.53
N VAL A 56 56.65 -53.20 -14.17
CA VAL A 56 57.74 -52.93 -15.11
C VAL A 56 58.11 -54.21 -15.86
N GLY A 57 58.23 -54.16 -17.19
CA GLY A 57 58.66 -55.28 -18.03
C GLY A 57 59.44 -54.79 -19.25
N THR A 58 60.69 -55.24 -19.39
CA THR A 58 61.65 -54.70 -20.38
C THR A 58 61.94 -55.64 -21.56
N LYS A 59 62.37 -55.03 -22.68
CA LYS A 59 63.12 -55.60 -23.83
C LYS A 59 62.35 -56.40 -24.89
N GLY A 60 62.64 -56.07 -26.16
CA GLY A 60 62.31 -56.86 -27.35
C GLY A 60 62.54 -56.08 -28.64
N LYS A 61 63.73 -56.16 -29.27
CA LYS A 61 63.99 -55.59 -30.60
C LYS A 61 63.62 -56.59 -31.70
N THR A 62 62.90 -56.16 -32.73
CA THR A 62 63.09 -56.65 -34.11
C THR A 62 62.61 -55.61 -35.12
N LYS A 63 63.37 -55.42 -36.21
CA LYS A 63 62.94 -54.63 -37.37
C LYS A 63 62.12 -55.53 -38.30
N SER A 64 60.99 -55.04 -38.82
CA SER A 64 60.45 -55.53 -40.09
C SER A 64 59.75 -54.40 -40.84
N LYS A 65 60.07 -54.24 -42.13
CA LYS A 65 59.39 -53.32 -43.04
C LYS A 65 58.29 -54.10 -43.77
N SER A 66 57.04 -53.87 -43.39
CA SER A 66 55.87 -54.38 -44.12
C SER A 66 54.99 -53.23 -44.58
N ARG A 67 54.86 -53.04 -45.90
CA ARG A 67 53.86 -52.15 -46.49
C ARG A 67 52.48 -52.75 -46.21
N LEU A 68 51.74 -52.18 -45.25
CA LEU A 68 50.35 -52.54 -45.03
C LEU A 68 49.46 -51.65 -45.91
N LEU A 69 48.81 -52.24 -46.91
CA LEU A 69 47.74 -51.60 -47.66
C LEU A 69 46.58 -51.33 -46.70
N LEU A 70 46.47 -50.08 -46.25
CA LEU A 70 45.32 -49.58 -45.49
C LEU A 70 44.12 -49.51 -46.42
N ARG A 71 43.47 -50.67 -46.61
CA ARG A 71 42.16 -50.81 -47.23
C ARG A 71 41.16 -50.12 -46.31
N THR A 72 40.98 -48.82 -46.49
CA THR A 72 39.96 -48.02 -45.81
C THR A 72 38.60 -48.61 -46.14
N SER A 73 38.08 -49.44 -45.24
CA SER A 73 36.71 -49.91 -45.27
C SER A 73 35.82 -48.68 -45.09
N THR A 74 35.28 -48.18 -46.20
CA THR A 74 34.08 -47.35 -46.25
C THR A 74 32.92 -48.20 -45.75
N ARG A 75 32.85 -48.34 -44.42
CA ARG A 75 31.73 -49.00 -43.75
C ARG A 75 30.58 -48.01 -43.78
N GLU A 76 29.68 -48.19 -44.73
CA GLU A 76 28.43 -47.44 -44.82
C GLU A 76 27.58 -47.74 -43.57
N VAL A 77 27.69 -46.86 -42.57
CA VAL A 77 26.89 -46.92 -41.36
C VAL A 77 25.80 -45.86 -41.45
N LEU A 78 24.61 -46.31 -41.86
CA LEU A 78 23.28 -45.74 -41.57
C LEU A 78 23.18 -44.20 -41.53
N SER A 79 23.01 -43.62 -42.72
CA SER A 79 21.90 -42.70 -43.05
C SER A 79 21.50 -41.59 -42.04
N TYR A 80 22.47 -40.91 -41.42
CA TYR A 80 22.30 -39.57 -40.85
C TYR A 80 23.49 -38.69 -41.25
N ARG A 81 23.52 -38.22 -42.51
CA ARG A 81 24.64 -37.35 -42.97
C ARG A 81 24.33 -36.23 -43.95
N THR A 82 23.06 -35.92 -44.15
CA THR A 82 22.62 -34.62 -44.65
C THR A 82 21.54 -34.12 -43.69
N LEU A 83 21.91 -33.16 -42.82
CA LEU A 83 20.94 -32.23 -42.29
C LEU A 83 20.50 -31.38 -43.49
N THR A 84 19.45 -31.82 -44.19
CA THR A 84 18.73 -30.98 -45.14
C THR A 84 18.17 -29.83 -44.33
N LEU A 85 18.85 -28.69 -44.43
CA LEU A 85 18.49 -27.51 -43.69
C LEU A 85 17.10 -27.05 -44.12
N ALA A 86 16.30 -26.65 -43.14
CA ALA A 86 15.00 -26.05 -43.39
C ALA A 86 15.16 -24.71 -44.12
N GLU A 87 14.07 -24.23 -44.70
CA GLU A 87 13.99 -23.03 -45.55
C GLU A 87 14.67 -21.79 -44.92
N SER A 88 14.59 -21.64 -43.59
CA SER A 88 15.23 -20.57 -42.80
C SER A 88 16.77 -20.54 -42.84
N ALA A 89 17.43 -21.56 -43.39
CA ALA A 89 18.87 -21.54 -43.64
C ALA A 89 19.25 -20.86 -44.96
N TYR A 90 18.31 -20.61 -45.85
CA TYR A 90 18.60 -19.89 -47.09
C TYR A 90 18.69 -18.38 -46.84
N GLU A 91 17.85 -17.82 -45.96
CA GLU A 91 17.80 -16.38 -45.66
C GLU A 91 19.12 -15.81 -45.13
N ASN A 92 19.82 -16.53 -44.26
CA ASN A 92 21.13 -16.11 -43.73
C ASN A 92 22.28 -16.30 -44.75
N ALA A 93 22.09 -17.06 -45.83
CA ALA A 93 23.07 -17.17 -46.92
C ALA A 93 23.14 -15.88 -47.77
N PHE A 94 22.07 -15.07 -47.80
CA PHE A 94 22.03 -13.73 -48.40
C PHE A 94 23.22 -12.85 -48.01
N LEU A 95 23.51 -12.81 -46.70
CA LEU A 95 24.53 -11.97 -46.11
C LEU A 95 25.92 -12.29 -46.68
N MET A 96 26.20 -13.56 -46.96
CA MET A 96 27.51 -14.00 -47.44
C MET A 96 27.91 -13.40 -48.80
N ARG A 97 26.94 -13.07 -49.66
CA ARG A 97 27.21 -12.52 -51.00
C ARG A 97 27.18 -10.98 -51.04
N LEU A 98 26.32 -10.36 -50.23
CA LEU A 98 26.30 -8.91 -50.01
C LEU A 98 27.56 -8.37 -49.31
N ILE A 99 28.40 -9.23 -48.74
CA ILE A 99 29.66 -8.86 -48.08
C ILE A 99 30.82 -8.72 -49.10
N THR A 100 30.61 -9.04 -50.39
CA THR A 100 31.61 -8.81 -51.44
C THR A 100 31.85 -7.29 -51.71
N LYS A 101 33.05 -6.96 -52.23
CA LYS A 101 33.79 -5.69 -52.03
C LYS A 101 33.05 -4.34 -52.20
N THR A 102 31.91 -4.26 -52.89
CA THR A 102 31.18 -2.99 -53.14
C THR A 102 29.80 -2.91 -52.49
N THR A 103 29.25 -4.03 -52.00
CA THR A 103 27.88 -4.10 -51.47
C THR A 103 27.82 -4.24 -49.94
N LEU A 104 28.98 -4.39 -49.29
CA LEU A 104 29.20 -4.56 -47.85
C LEU A 104 28.30 -3.66 -46.98
N GLY A 105 28.15 -2.37 -47.34
CA GLY A 105 27.35 -1.42 -46.57
C GLY A 105 25.86 -1.76 -46.47
N LYS A 106 25.26 -2.41 -47.47
CA LYS A 106 23.81 -2.66 -47.51
C LYS A 106 23.38 -3.79 -46.57
N ALA A 107 24.10 -4.92 -46.54
CA ALA A 107 23.82 -6.01 -45.60
C ALA A 107 24.03 -5.59 -44.15
N HIS A 108 25.13 -4.88 -43.87
CA HIS A 108 25.39 -4.38 -42.52
C HIS A 108 24.36 -3.34 -42.08
N LEU A 109 23.87 -2.49 -42.98
CA LEU A 109 22.76 -1.59 -42.68
C LEU A 109 21.48 -2.36 -42.30
N LEU A 110 21.10 -3.41 -43.05
CA LEU A 110 19.92 -4.22 -42.72
C LEU A 110 20.06 -4.94 -41.37
N LEU A 111 21.23 -5.51 -41.09
CA LEU A 111 21.53 -6.11 -39.78
C LEU A 111 21.46 -5.09 -38.63
N LEU A 112 22.01 -3.90 -38.83
CA LEU A 112 21.98 -2.82 -37.84
C LEU A 112 20.55 -2.29 -37.61
N VAL A 113 19.75 -2.16 -38.68
CA VAL A 113 18.33 -1.77 -38.59
C VAL A 113 17.53 -2.82 -37.84
N ASN A 114 17.70 -4.12 -38.15
CA ASN A 114 17.05 -5.20 -37.43
C ASN A 114 17.45 -5.23 -35.95
N PHE A 115 18.75 -5.19 -35.66
CA PHE A 115 19.28 -5.16 -34.29
C PHE A 115 18.74 -3.96 -33.50
N PHE A 116 18.75 -2.77 -34.10
CA PHE A 116 18.25 -1.55 -33.45
C PHE A 116 16.75 -1.65 -33.17
N LEU A 117 15.94 -2.10 -34.14
CA LEU A 117 14.49 -2.26 -33.98
C LEU A 117 14.17 -3.27 -32.87
N GLN A 118 14.75 -4.48 -32.93
CA GLN A 118 14.56 -5.50 -31.89
C GLN A 118 15.03 -5.00 -30.52
N TYR A 119 16.19 -4.35 -30.43
CA TYR A 119 16.69 -3.75 -29.19
C TYR A 119 15.75 -2.67 -28.63
N SER A 120 15.26 -1.74 -29.46
CA SER A 120 14.34 -0.69 -29.03
C SER A 120 13.02 -1.26 -28.48
N VAL A 121 12.44 -2.28 -29.12
CA VAL A 121 11.22 -2.92 -28.62
C VAL A 121 11.48 -3.67 -27.31
N VAL A 122 12.58 -4.41 -27.21
CA VAL A 122 12.99 -5.10 -25.97
C VAL A 122 13.24 -4.11 -24.82
N TYR A 123 13.89 -2.98 -25.11
CA TYR A 123 14.12 -1.92 -24.13
C TYR A 123 12.79 -1.35 -23.61
N LEU A 124 11.87 -0.98 -24.50
CA LEU A 124 10.54 -0.45 -24.12
C LEU A 124 9.71 -1.46 -23.33
N LEU A 125 9.75 -2.75 -23.70
CA LEU A 125 9.11 -3.82 -22.92
C LEU A 125 9.75 -4.01 -21.54
N SER A 126 11.09 -3.94 -21.44
CA SER A 126 11.82 -4.04 -20.18
C SER A 126 11.50 -2.86 -19.25
N GLU A 127 11.46 -1.64 -19.77
CA GLU A 127 11.09 -0.43 -19.02
C GLU A 127 9.63 -0.51 -18.54
N ARG A 128 8.70 -0.89 -19.42
CA ARG A 128 7.28 -1.01 -19.08
C ARG A 128 7.00 -2.07 -18.01
N THR A 129 7.68 -3.22 -18.07
CA THR A 129 7.51 -4.32 -17.10
C THR A 129 8.10 -3.99 -15.74
N THR A 130 9.34 -3.49 -15.72
CA THR A 130 10.02 -3.12 -14.47
C THR A 130 9.33 -1.93 -13.78
N GLY A 131 8.85 -0.95 -14.54
CA GLY A 131 8.09 0.18 -14.02
C GLY A 131 6.76 -0.23 -13.35
N ASN A 132 5.94 -1.04 -14.03
CA ASN A 132 4.62 -1.41 -13.50
C ASN A 132 4.69 -2.28 -12.22
N GLN A 133 5.56 -3.30 -12.18
CA GLN A 133 5.69 -4.15 -10.99
C GLN A 133 6.34 -3.39 -9.83
N SER A 134 7.38 -2.58 -10.09
CA SER A 134 8.03 -1.80 -9.05
C SER A 134 7.09 -0.73 -8.47
N LEU A 135 6.26 -0.06 -9.28
CA LEU A 135 5.31 0.94 -8.82
C LEU A 135 4.27 0.37 -7.84
N ILE A 136 3.64 -0.77 -8.16
CA ILE A 136 2.63 -1.37 -7.28
C ILE A 136 3.27 -1.90 -5.99
N LYS A 137 4.42 -2.58 -6.10
CA LYS A 137 5.17 -3.04 -4.91
C LYS A 137 5.61 -1.86 -4.03
N THR A 138 6.05 -0.75 -4.63
CA THR A 138 6.46 0.47 -3.93
C THR A 138 5.28 1.19 -3.28
N LYS A 139 4.13 1.30 -3.96
CA LYS A 139 2.92 1.87 -3.34
C LYS A 139 2.46 1.06 -2.12
N LEU A 140 2.48 -0.27 -2.22
CA LEU A 140 2.06 -1.15 -1.12
C LEU A 140 3.08 -1.23 0.02
N PHE A 141 4.35 -1.54 -0.25
CA PHE A 141 5.35 -1.85 0.78
C PHE A 141 6.45 -0.79 0.95
N GLY A 142 6.47 0.23 0.09
CA GLY A 142 7.49 1.27 0.10
C GLY A 142 8.77 0.90 -0.64
N GLN A 143 9.73 1.81 -0.63
CA GLN A 143 11.13 1.46 -0.89
C GLN A 143 11.84 1.32 0.46
N SER A 144 12.52 0.19 0.68
CA SER A 144 13.15 -0.15 1.97
C SER A 144 14.22 0.84 2.47
N ASN A 145 14.63 1.79 1.63
CA ASN A 145 15.80 2.64 1.86
C ASN A 145 15.47 4.15 1.84
N ALA A 146 14.20 4.56 1.74
CA ALA A 146 13.81 5.96 1.64
C ALA A 146 12.79 6.35 2.73
N ILE A 147 13.16 7.34 3.54
CA ILE A 147 12.42 7.79 4.73
C ILE A 147 11.03 8.34 4.33
N ASP A 148 10.92 8.99 3.17
CA ASP A 148 9.66 9.54 2.64
C ASP A 148 8.80 8.53 1.87
N ALA A 149 9.25 7.26 1.75
CA ALA A 149 8.62 6.24 0.92
C ALA A 149 8.09 5.05 1.73
N THR A 150 7.51 5.30 2.91
CA THR A 150 6.83 4.28 3.71
C THR A 150 5.57 3.77 2.99
N GLY A 151 5.56 2.49 2.60
CA GLY A 151 4.38 1.89 1.98
C GLY A 151 3.18 1.84 2.91
N ILE A 152 1.98 1.86 2.30
CA ILE A 152 0.68 1.80 2.98
C ILE A 152 0.58 0.56 3.89
N CYS A 153 1.14 -0.56 3.42
CA CYS A 153 1.28 -1.81 4.16
C CYS A 153 2.74 -2.05 4.57
N TRP A 154 2.92 -2.88 5.60
CA TRP A 154 4.21 -3.45 5.93
C TRP A 154 4.10 -4.89 6.45
N GLN A 155 5.22 -5.59 6.35
CA GLN A 155 5.43 -6.93 6.86
C GLN A 155 6.74 -6.91 7.64
N ARG A 156 6.76 -7.47 8.85
CA ARG A 156 7.99 -7.54 9.66
C ARG A 156 8.86 -8.67 9.16
N ASP A 157 10.19 -8.50 9.16
CA ASP A 157 11.10 -9.59 8.81
C ASP A 157 10.85 -10.82 9.69
N GLY A 158 10.54 -11.95 9.05
CA GLY A 158 10.20 -13.22 9.71
C GLY A 158 8.74 -13.37 10.17
N ASP A 159 7.91 -12.32 10.12
CA ASP A 159 6.47 -12.41 10.42
C ASP A 159 5.69 -12.61 9.10
N THR A 160 4.68 -13.48 9.11
CA THR A 160 3.76 -13.67 7.98
C THR A 160 2.62 -12.65 7.96
N ARG A 161 2.43 -11.91 9.07
CA ARG A 161 1.37 -10.92 9.20
C ARG A 161 1.69 -9.66 8.41
N ILE A 162 0.66 -9.14 7.76
CA ILE A 162 0.70 -7.88 7.02
C ILE A 162 -0.14 -6.87 7.79
N SER A 163 0.46 -5.74 8.15
CA SER A 163 -0.25 -4.59 8.70
C SER A 163 -0.49 -3.58 7.58
N CYS A 164 -1.76 -3.25 7.32
CA CYS A 164 -2.21 -2.29 6.32
C CYS A 164 -3.12 -1.23 6.97
N THR A 165 -2.67 -0.71 8.12
CA THR A 165 -3.41 0.22 8.98
C THR A 165 -2.43 1.34 9.36
N PRO A 166 -2.87 2.61 9.53
CA PRO A 166 -1.98 3.65 10.02
C PRO A 166 -1.39 3.26 11.37
N ASP A 167 -0.07 3.40 11.53
CA ASP A 167 0.61 2.99 12.76
C ASP A 167 0.04 3.74 13.99
N GLU A 168 -0.39 5.01 13.85
CA GLU A 168 -1.11 5.75 14.92
C GLU A 168 -2.33 4.98 15.44
N VAL A 169 -3.14 4.44 14.53
CA VAL A 169 -4.34 3.66 14.87
C VAL A 169 -3.94 2.33 15.50
N ALA A 170 -2.98 1.63 14.92
CA ALA A 170 -2.53 0.33 15.43
C ALA A 170 -1.96 0.42 16.86
N LEU A 171 -1.15 1.47 17.15
CA LEU A 171 -0.59 1.72 18.47
C LEU A 171 -1.68 2.14 19.48
N SER A 172 -2.72 2.85 19.05
CA SER A 172 -3.80 3.28 19.95
C SER A 172 -4.68 2.14 20.49
N VAL A 173 -4.66 0.97 19.85
CA VAL A 173 -5.58 -0.12 20.20
C VAL A 173 -5.13 -0.89 21.45
N ASP A 174 -3.85 -0.81 21.84
CA ASP A 174 -3.32 -1.44 23.05
C ASP A 174 -2.85 -0.37 24.05
N PHE A 175 -3.60 -0.19 25.14
CA PHE A 175 -3.22 0.76 26.18
C PHE A 175 -1.85 0.46 26.81
N ALA A 176 -1.40 -0.80 26.85
CA ALA A 176 -0.08 -1.16 27.38
C ALA A 176 1.09 -0.78 26.44
N VAL A 177 0.79 -0.30 25.22
CA VAL A 177 1.77 0.33 24.32
C VAL A 177 1.80 1.85 24.51
N LEU A 178 0.68 2.44 24.97
CA LEU A 178 0.54 3.87 25.26
C LEU A 178 1.14 4.23 26.64
N ASP A 179 0.76 3.48 27.66
CA ASP A 179 1.27 3.49 29.03
C ASP A 179 2.59 2.69 29.09
N ARG A 180 3.70 3.42 29.00
CA ARG A 180 5.06 2.89 28.84
C ARG A 180 5.78 2.65 30.16
N ASP A 181 5.41 3.35 31.23
CA ASP A 181 5.97 3.13 32.56
C ASP A 181 5.10 2.19 33.43
N GLY A 182 3.84 1.97 33.04
CA GLY A 182 2.93 1.03 33.67
C GLY A 182 2.18 1.59 34.87
N ASP A 183 2.14 2.92 35.05
CA ASP A 183 1.43 3.56 36.17
C ASP A 183 -0.11 3.57 36.00
N GLY A 184 -0.62 3.17 34.83
CA GLY A 184 -2.03 3.17 34.49
C GLY A 184 -2.54 4.51 33.96
N ARG A 185 -1.68 5.43 33.54
CA ARG A 185 -2.04 6.77 33.06
C ARG A 185 -1.22 7.19 31.85
N TRP A 186 -1.82 7.20 30.67
CA TRP A 186 -1.14 7.66 29.47
C TRP A 186 -0.93 9.19 29.48
N THR A 187 0.33 9.63 29.43
CA THR A 187 0.78 11.02 29.50
C THR A 187 1.27 11.57 28.14
N PHE A 188 1.38 12.90 28.03
CA PHE A 188 1.95 13.52 26.83
C PHE A 188 3.42 13.13 26.61
N ALA A 189 4.20 13.02 27.68
CA ALA A 189 5.62 12.63 27.62
C ALA A 189 5.80 11.21 27.05
N GLU A 190 4.90 10.29 27.39
CA GLU A 190 4.91 8.94 26.80
C GLU A 190 4.46 8.94 25.34
N ALA A 191 3.50 9.79 24.95
CA ALA A 191 3.14 9.97 23.55
C ALA A 191 4.34 10.48 22.71
N GLU A 192 5.15 11.39 23.25
CA GLU A 192 6.40 11.85 22.62
C GLU A 192 7.47 10.76 22.57
N ALA A 193 7.67 10.04 23.69
CA ALA A 193 8.59 8.91 23.77
C ALA A 193 8.19 7.78 22.82
N LEU A 194 6.89 7.49 22.67
CA LEU A 194 6.35 6.48 21.76
C LEU A 194 6.55 6.88 20.31
N SER A 195 6.26 8.14 19.94
CA SER A 195 6.48 8.68 18.59
C SER A 195 7.95 8.53 18.16
N SER A 196 8.88 8.94 19.03
CA SER A 196 10.32 8.85 18.79
C SER A 196 10.85 7.41 18.78
N THR A 197 10.38 6.55 19.69
CA THR A 197 10.80 5.14 19.75
C THR A 197 10.26 4.33 18.58
N HIS A 198 9.02 4.57 18.15
CA HIS A 198 8.44 3.94 16.96
C HIS A 198 9.22 4.34 15.70
N HIS A 199 9.54 5.62 15.54
CA HIS A 199 10.38 6.09 14.44
C HIS A 199 11.77 5.46 14.44
N ALA A 200 12.44 5.40 15.60
CA ALA A 200 13.74 4.74 15.73
C ALA A 200 13.70 3.23 15.43
N THR A 201 12.59 2.56 15.73
CA THR A 201 12.44 1.10 15.58
C THR A 201 11.99 0.68 14.17
N THR A 202 11.17 1.51 13.50
CA THR A 202 10.51 1.15 12.23
C THR A 202 10.92 2.02 11.04
N GLY A 203 11.60 3.15 11.28
CA GLY A 203 11.83 4.21 10.30
C GLY A 203 10.60 5.06 9.97
N ARG A 204 9.42 4.76 10.53
CA ARG A 204 8.13 5.40 10.19
C ARG A 204 7.82 6.54 11.15
N TYR A 205 7.48 7.72 10.63
CA TYR A 205 7.07 8.85 11.46
C TYR A 205 5.58 8.75 11.82
N VAL A 206 5.29 8.84 13.11
CA VAL A 206 3.96 8.70 13.73
C VAL A 206 3.81 9.83 14.74
N ASN A 207 2.71 10.57 14.71
CA ASN A 207 2.52 11.73 15.58
C ASN A 207 1.56 11.43 16.74
N MET A 208 1.99 10.59 17.69
CA MET A 208 1.16 10.23 18.84
C MET A 208 0.89 11.42 19.76
N THR A 209 1.74 12.46 19.76
CA THR A 209 1.49 13.70 20.52
C THR A 209 0.33 14.51 19.98
N GLU A 210 0.14 14.56 18.65
CA GLU A 210 -1.03 15.21 18.06
C GLU A 210 -2.30 14.37 18.21
N PHE A 211 -2.20 13.04 18.09
CA PHE A 211 -3.29 12.11 18.42
C PHE A 211 -3.76 12.27 19.88
N TYR A 212 -2.82 12.36 20.83
CA TYR A 212 -3.10 12.67 22.24
C TYR A 212 -3.83 14.00 22.42
N LYS A 213 -3.32 15.08 21.81
CA LYS A 213 -3.98 16.40 21.83
C LYS A 213 -5.39 16.34 21.23
N ASN A 214 -5.59 15.65 20.11
CA ASN A 214 -6.89 15.52 19.46
C ASN A 214 -7.91 14.74 20.28
N ILE A 215 -7.47 13.69 21.00
CA ILE A 215 -8.29 13.04 22.02
C ILE A 215 -8.71 14.09 23.05
N PHE A 216 -7.78 14.80 23.70
CA PHE A 216 -8.12 15.79 24.72
C PHE A 216 -9.03 16.92 24.22
N ARG A 217 -8.76 17.50 23.05
CA ARG A 217 -9.62 18.52 22.42
C ARG A 217 -11.03 17.97 22.21
N THR A 218 -11.16 16.73 21.71
CA THR A 218 -12.45 16.05 21.54
C THR A 218 -13.13 15.79 22.88
N MET A 219 -12.42 15.28 23.88
CA MET A 219 -12.95 15.04 25.23
C MET A 219 -13.47 16.33 25.86
N GLN A 220 -12.73 17.43 25.78
CA GLN A 220 -13.14 18.73 26.31
C GLN A 220 -14.36 19.30 25.56
N GLN A 221 -14.41 19.17 24.23
CA GLN A 221 -15.54 19.63 23.43
C GLN A 221 -16.86 18.93 23.80
N TYR A 222 -16.81 17.64 24.18
CA TYR A 222 -18.00 16.80 24.37
C TYR A 222 -18.33 16.43 25.82
N ALA A 223 -17.39 16.56 26.76
CA ALA A 223 -17.68 16.48 28.19
C ALA A 223 -18.79 17.46 28.61
N GLY A 224 -18.84 18.62 27.94
CA GLY A 224 -19.77 19.70 28.23
C GLY A 224 -19.48 20.36 29.58
N PRO A 225 -20.25 21.40 29.96
CA PRO A 225 -20.25 21.82 31.35
C PRO A 225 -20.86 20.69 32.19
N ARG A 226 -20.20 20.29 33.29
CA ARG A 226 -20.79 19.29 34.21
C ARG A 226 -22.14 19.81 34.68
N HIS A 227 -23.23 19.14 34.36
CA HIS A 227 -24.55 19.57 34.83
C HIS A 227 -24.79 19.10 36.26
N THR A 228 -25.41 19.95 37.08
CA THR A 228 -25.94 19.57 38.40
C THR A 228 -27.38 20.09 38.49
N GLU A 229 -28.27 19.33 39.12
CA GLU A 229 -29.60 19.84 39.44
C GLU A 229 -29.44 20.96 40.46
N CYS A 230 -30.03 22.12 40.15
CA CYS A 230 -30.08 23.23 41.07
C CYS A 230 -31.52 23.51 41.44
N SER A 231 -31.81 23.42 42.73
CA SER A 231 -33.12 23.71 43.31
C SER A 231 -33.34 25.22 43.45
N LEU A 232 -34.61 25.61 43.57
CA LEU A 232 -34.95 26.96 44.03
C LEU A 232 -34.28 27.23 45.39
N ASN A 233 -33.73 28.42 45.56
CA ASN A 233 -32.92 28.90 46.69
C ASN A 233 -31.53 28.26 46.85
N ASP A 234 -31.05 27.44 45.91
CA ASP A 234 -29.65 27.00 45.93
C ASP A 234 -28.69 28.19 45.81
N ASN A 235 -27.63 28.19 46.61
CA ASN A 235 -26.50 29.10 46.45
C ASN A 235 -25.70 28.72 45.20
N ILE A 236 -25.48 29.71 44.33
CA ILE A 236 -24.86 29.60 43.02
C ILE A 236 -23.91 30.79 42.78
N GLN A 237 -23.14 30.71 41.70
CA GLN A 237 -22.37 31.83 41.17
C GLN A 237 -22.85 32.17 39.76
N ALA A 238 -23.38 33.38 39.60
CA ALA A 238 -23.77 33.90 38.30
C ALA A 238 -22.57 34.62 37.65
N PHE A 239 -22.37 34.40 36.35
CA PHE A 239 -21.35 35.08 35.56
C PHE A 239 -21.94 36.31 34.85
N ASP A 240 -21.41 37.48 35.16
CA ASP A 240 -21.68 38.69 34.39
C ASP A 240 -20.72 38.73 33.18
N ARG A 241 -21.30 38.62 31.96
CA ARG A 241 -20.53 38.68 30.71
C ARG A 241 -19.93 40.06 30.45
N ASP A 242 -20.64 41.11 30.81
CA ASP A 242 -20.28 42.49 30.44
C ASP A 242 -19.18 43.03 31.36
N ARG A 243 -19.00 42.40 32.53
CA ARG A 243 -17.95 42.74 33.51
C ARG A 243 -16.90 41.65 33.70
N GLY A 244 -17.13 40.43 33.21
CA GLY A 244 -16.17 39.32 33.23
C GLY A 244 -15.91 38.70 34.61
N PHE A 245 -16.81 38.88 35.58
CA PHE A 245 -16.63 38.34 36.93
C PHE A 245 -17.84 37.55 37.45
N TRP A 246 -17.55 36.66 38.40
CA TRP A 246 -18.53 35.85 39.13
C TRP A 246 -19.07 36.60 40.33
N SER A 247 -20.31 36.34 40.73
CA SER A 247 -20.84 36.80 42.01
C SER A 247 -21.81 35.80 42.61
N ASP A 248 -21.73 35.67 43.94
CA ASP A 248 -22.58 34.77 44.71
C ASP A 248 -24.04 35.28 44.70
N ALA A 249 -24.94 34.34 44.46
CA ALA A 249 -26.37 34.58 44.38
C ALA A 249 -27.15 33.33 44.77
N SER A 250 -28.47 33.44 44.94
CA SER A 250 -29.37 32.29 45.00
C SER A 250 -30.34 32.26 43.82
N ILE A 251 -30.78 31.05 43.47
CA ILE A 251 -31.82 30.84 42.45
C ILE A 251 -33.17 31.26 43.01
N GLY A 252 -33.78 32.29 42.43
CA GLY A 252 -35.19 32.64 42.62
C GLY A 252 -36.09 31.92 41.61
N ASN A 253 -37.29 32.47 41.41
CA ASN A 253 -38.30 31.93 40.50
C ASN A 253 -37.78 31.78 39.06
N ILE A 254 -38.39 30.86 38.31
CA ILE A 254 -38.07 30.59 36.91
C ILE A 254 -39.17 31.21 36.06
N THR A 255 -38.84 31.89 34.97
CA THR A 255 -39.83 32.39 34.02
C THR A 255 -40.19 31.30 32.99
N SER A 256 -41.37 31.37 32.38
CA SER A 256 -41.82 30.36 31.41
C SER A 256 -41.01 30.33 30.10
N ASP A 257 -40.27 31.40 29.80
CA ASP A 257 -39.31 31.47 28.69
C ASP A 257 -37.92 30.90 29.03
N GLY A 258 -37.70 30.42 30.26
CA GLY A 258 -36.47 29.75 30.69
C GLY A 258 -35.35 30.67 31.20
N HIS A 259 -35.65 31.93 31.50
CA HIS A 259 -34.81 32.75 32.37
C HIS A 259 -35.04 32.38 33.84
N VAL A 260 -34.05 32.71 34.67
CA VAL A 260 -34.09 32.50 36.11
C VAL A 260 -33.88 33.84 36.78
N VAL A 261 -34.75 34.14 37.74
CA VAL A 261 -34.62 35.27 38.66
C VAL A 261 -33.44 34.97 39.57
N VAL A 262 -32.42 35.82 39.56
CA VAL A 262 -31.20 35.63 40.38
C VAL A 262 -31.16 36.66 41.50
N ASN A 263 -31.01 36.17 42.72
CA ASN A 263 -30.95 36.99 43.94
C ASN A 263 -29.51 37.11 44.41
N TYR A 264 -28.83 38.18 44.02
CA TYR A 264 -27.46 38.46 44.42
C TYR A 264 -27.35 38.75 45.92
N VAL A 265 -26.32 38.19 46.56
CA VAL A 265 -26.06 38.38 48.01
C VAL A 265 -25.70 39.84 48.33
N ASP A 266 -25.16 40.56 47.35
CA ASP A 266 -24.79 41.98 47.45
C ASP A 266 -25.94 42.87 46.94
N ALA A 267 -26.55 43.63 47.86
CA ALA A 267 -27.67 44.52 47.56
C ALA A 267 -27.34 45.62 46.53
N ALA A 268 -26.08 46.06 46.42
CA ALA A 268 -25.67 47.04 45.41
C ALA A 268 -25.63 46.43 43.99
N LYS A 269 -25.36 45.13 43.88
CA LYS A 269 -25.45 44.36 42.64
C LYS A 269 -26.91 44.08 42.28
N GLN A 270 -27.72 43.65 43.27
CA GLN A 270 -29.16 43.39 43.11
C GLN A 270 -29.94 44.56 42.52
N ALA A 271 -29.54 45.81 42.80
CA ALA A 271 -30.18 47.02 42.30
C ALA A 271 -29.67 47.49 40.92
N SER A 272 -28.54 46.98 40.41
CA SER A 272 -27.88 47.52 39.21
C SER A 272 -27.67 46.50 38.09
N TRP A 273 -28.05 45.24 38.29
CA TRP A 273 -27.79 44.14 37.36
C TRP A 273 -29.10 43.54 36.83
N ALA A 274 -29.05 42.87 35.68
CA ALA A 274 -30.20 42.16 35.14
C ALA A 274 -30.62 41.02 36.08
N ARG A 275 -31.80 41.15 36.69
CA ARG A 275 -32.36 40.13 37.60
C ARG A 275 -32.70 38.81 36.88
N TYR A 276 -32.87 38.85 35.56
CA TYR A 276 -33.21 37.70 34.71
C TYR A 276 -31.99 37.23 33.93
N ILE A 277 -31.59 35.98 34.16
CA ILE A 277 -30.42 35.36 33.51
C ILE A 277 -30.87 34.09 32.80
N PRO A 278 -30.49 33.84 31.53
CA PRO A 278 -30.83 32.59 30.86
C PRO A 278 -30.14 31.42 31.56
N ASN A 279 -30.86 30.31 31.74
CA ASN A 279 -30.40 29.10 32.45
C ASN A 279 -28.97 28.66 32.02
N SER A 280 -28.63 28.79 30.73
CA SER A 280 -27.32 28.47 30.16
C SER A 280 -26.11 29.22 30.76
N ARG A 281 -26.32 30.32 31.50
CA ARG A 281 -25.26 31.08 32.20
C ARG A 281 -25.13 30.78 33.70
N LEU A 282 -26.07 30.05 34.29
CA LEU A 282 -26.03 29.73 35.73
C LEU A 282 -24.96 28.68 36.03
N ARG A 283 -24.17 28.89 37.08
CA ARG A 283 -23.22 27.87 37.56
C ARG A 283 -23.32 27.67 39.09
N LYS A 284 -23.12 26.44 39.54
CA LYS A 284 -23.00 26.08 40.96
C LYS A 284 -21.58 25.60 41.24
N GLN A 285 -20.94 26.08 42.30
CA GLN A 285 -19.64 25.57 42.71
C GLN A 285 -19.82 24.50 43.79
N LEU A 286 -19.38 23.27 43.52
CA LEU A 286 -19.42 22.14 44.45
C LEU A 286 -18.01 21.55 44.57
N ASN A 287 -17.49 21.44 45.79
CA ASN A 287 -16.14 20.95 46.10
C ASN A 287 -15.04 21.62 45.23
N GLY A 288 -15.20 22.93 44.99
CA GLY A 288 -14.31 23.73 44.14
C GLY A 288 -14.56 23.60 42.63
N SER A 289 -15.26 22.57 42.15
CA SER A 289 -15.62 22.37 40.73
C SER A 289 -16.86 23.16 40.33
N ILE A 290 -16.86 23.70 39.11
CA ILE A 290 -17.94 24.55 38.57
C ILE A 290 -18.86 23.70 37.69
N TYR A 291 -20.13 23.65 38.04
CA TYR A 291 -21.18 22.92 37.33
C TYR A 291 -22.13 23.91 36.64
N SER A 292 -22.68 23.58 35.47
CA SER A 292 -23.86 24.28 34.96
C SER A 292 -25.07 23.81 35.75
N CYS A 293 -25.85 24.76 36.25
CA CYS A 293 -27.17 24.42 36.74
C CYS A 293 -28.00 23.87 35.58
N ASN A 294 -28.75 22.82 35.86
CA ASN A 294 -29.93 22.46 35.10
C ASN A 294 -31.13 22.71 36.02
N VAL A 295 -31.81 23.83 35.80
CA VAL A 295 -32.99 24.22 36.58
C VAL A 295 -34.24 23.72 35.82
N PRO A 296 -35.23 23.07 36.47
CA PRO A 296 -36.40 22.50 35.79
C PRO A 296 -37.19 23.53 35.00
N LYS A 297 -37.81 23.13 33.88
CA LYS A 297 -38.59 24.05 33.06
C LYS A 297 -39.96 24.27 33.71
N CYS A 298 -40.25 25.52 34.08
CA CYS A 298 -41.59 25.90 34.48
C CYS A 298 -42.45 26.24 33.25
N VAL A 299 -43.73 25.86 33.29
CA VAL A 299 -44.76 26.17 32.29
C VAL A 299 -45.89 26.89 33.01
N ASP A 300 -46.30 28.06 32.49
CA ASP A 300 -47.44 28.80 33.01
C ASP A 300 -48.71 27.97 32.86
N MET A 301 -49.57 28.00 33.88
CA MET A 301 -50.80 27.20 33.98
C MET A 301 -52.06 28.06 33.83
N ASP A 302 -51.93 29.29 33.34
CA ASP A 302 -53.05 30.20 33.10
C ASP A 302 -54.04 29.69 32.05
N ASN A 303 -53.59 28.88 31.07
CA ASN A 303 -54.44 28.31 30.02
C ASN A 303 -55.25 29.37 29.22
N GLY A 304 -54.78 30.62 29.20
CA GLY A 304 -55.47 31.76 28.59
C GLY A 304 -56.35 32.59 29.53
N ALA A 305 -56.43 32.25 30.81
CA ALA A 305 -56.95 33.16 31.85
C ALA A 305 -56.05 34.40 31.97
N THR A 306 -56.62 35.51 32.42
CA THR A 306 -55.96 36.79 32.61
C THR A 306 -56.43 37.42 33.91
N ASP A 307 -55.60 38.24 34.54
CA ASP A 307 -56.01 39.00 35.72
C ASP A 307 -57.10 40.04 35.42
N SER A 308 -57.57 40.71 36.49
CA SER A 308 -58.58 41.78 36.42
C SER A 308 -58.18 43.03 35.62
N SER A 309 -56.96 43.08 35.08
CA SER A 309 -56.44 44.09 34.15
C SER A 309 -56.13 43.52 32.76
N GLU A 310 -56.67 42.35 32.43
CA GLU A 310 -56.51 41.61 31.17
C GLU A 310 -55.05 41.15 30.89
N LEU A 311 -54.21 40.97 31.93
CA LEU A 311 -52.83 40.48 31.80
C LEU A 311 -52.72 38.96 32.10
N ALA A 312 -52.20 38.21 31.13
CA ALA A 312 -51.79 36.81 31.29
C ALA A 312 -50.41 36.69 32.00
N CYS A 313 -49.96 35.46 32.32
CA CYS A 313 -48.69 35.26 33.03
C CYS A 313 -47.46 35.85 32.34
N ALA A 314 -47.46 35.92 30.99
CA ALA A 314 -46.40 36.57 30.23
C ALA A 314 -46.22 38.07 30.56
N GLY A 315 -47.28 38.76 31.01
CA GLY A 315 -47.24 40.16 31.43
C GLY A 315 -46.49 40.40 32.75
N TYR A 316 -46.34 39.37 33.58
CA TYR A 316 -45.63 39.43 34.84
C TYR A 316 -44.10 39.23 34.69
N ASN A 317 -43.62 38.86 33.51
CA ASN A 317 -42.19 38.73 33.19
C ASN A 317 -41.50 40.10 33.26
N GLY A 318 -40.67 40.30 34.29
CA GLY A 318 -39.91 41.55 34.51
C GLY A 318 -40.41 42.42 35.67
N PHE A 319 -41.58 42.13 36.24
CA PHE A 319 -42.22 42.99 37.25
C PHE A 319 -42.30 42.32 38.63
N ASP A 320 -42.04 43.09 39.70
CA ASP A 320 -42.30 42.70 41.10
C ASP A 320 -43.81 42.73 41.46
N ALA A 321 -44.67 42.41 40.49
CA ALA A 321 -46.13 42.48 40.55
C ALA A 321 -46.80 41.25 41.21
N CYS A 322 -46.00 40.27 41.65
CA CYS A 322 -46.43 38.98 42.21
C CYS A 322 -47.15 39.04 43.57
N ALA A 323 -47.65 40.22 43.99
CA ALA A 323 -48.37 40.39 45.26
C ALA A 323 -49.79 39.79 45.22
N GLY A 324 -50.38 39.63 44.04
CA GLY A 324 -51.79 39.23 43.84
C GLY A 324 -52.78 40.39 43.94
N GLN A 325 -52.35 41.60 43.55
CA GLN A 325 -53.20 42.81 43.60
C GLN A 325 -54.29 42.85 42.52
N TRP A 326 -54.13 42.03 41.47
CA TRP A 326 -55.05 41.94 40.34
C TRP A 326 -55.67 40.54 40.19
N ASP A 327 -55.31 39.59 41.06
CA ASP A 327 -55.88 38.23 41.10
C ASP A 327 -57.43 38.30 41.19
N ASP A 328 -58.12 37.46 40.40
CA ASP A 328 -59.58 37.41 40.31
C ASP A 328 -60.10 35.96 40.42
N ASP A 329 -61.29 35.66 39.87
CA ASP A 329 -62.01 34.40 40.12
C ASP A 329 -61.35 33.17 39.47
N ASP A 330 -60.62 33.33 38.35
CA ASP A 330 -59.92 32.23 37.67
C ASP A 330 -58.43 32.49 37.41
N PHE A 331 -57.93 33.73 37.60
CA PHE A 331 -56.50 34.04 37.56
C PHE A 331 -55.92 34.32 38.95
N HIS A 332 -54.99 33.46 39.39
CA HIS A 332 -54.20 33.66 40.61
C HIS A 332 -52.71 33.62 40.29
N VAL A 333 -52.03 34.78 40.26
CA VAL A 333 -50.67 34.89 39.73
C VAL A 333 -49.66 33.99 40.44
N LYS A 334 -49.81 33.80 41.76
CA LYS A 334 -48.94 32.93 42.59
C LYS A 334 -49.16 31.44 42.38
N GLN A 335 -50.27 31.03 41.74
CA GLN A 335 -50.58 29.64 41.46
C GLN A 335 -50.32 29.30 39.99
N LEU A 336 -50.63 30.23 39.08
CA LEU A 336 -50.61 29.98 37.64
C LEU A 336 -49.29 30.40 36.98
N CYS A 337 -48.60 31.42 37.49
CA CYS A 337 -47.47 32.02 36.79
C CYS A 337 -46.12 31.65 37.40
N CYS A 338 -45.24 31.12 36.54
CA CYS A 338 -43.90 30.66 36.87
C CYS A 338 -43.03 31.75 37.51
N THR A 339 -43.07 32.96 36.94
CA THR A 339 -42.31 34.13 37.42
C THR A 339 -42.67 34.51 38.86
N CYS A 340 -43.88 34.19 39.31
CA CYS A 340 -44.36 34.45 40.66
C CYS A 340 -44.28 33.23 41.61
N GLY A 341 -43.63 32.15 41.17
CA GLY A 341 -43.40 30.93 41.95
C GLY A 341 -44.51 29.88 41.79
N GLY A 342 -45.54 30.18 40.99
CA GLY A 342 -46.58 29.23 40.59
C GLY A 342 -46.18 28.43 39.35
N GLY A 343 -47.17 28.11 38.53
CA GLY A 343 -47.00 27.31 37.32
C GLY A 343 -46.75 25.83 37.61
N SER A 344 -46.40 25.07 36.57
CA SER A 344 -46.07 23.65 36.67
C SER A 344 -44.63 23.41 36.26
N TYR A 345 -43.83 22.83 37.16
CA TYR A 345 -42.45 22.46 36.91
C TYR A 345 -42.40 21.10 36.22
N SER A 346 -42.18 21.13 34.91
CA SER A 346 -41.87 19.94 34.15
C SER A 346 -40.38 19.64 34.29
N LEU A 347 -40.06 18.45 34.82
CA LEU A 347 -38.79 17.77 34.54
C LEU A 347 -38.81 17.31 33.07
N THR A 348 -38.83 18.28 32.15
CA THR A 348 -38.82 18.00 30.72
C THR A 348 -37.44 17.47 30.38
N LEU A 349 -37.33 16.15 30.22
CA LEU A 349 -36.11 15.45 29.79
C LEU A 349 -35.75 15.73 28.32
N THR A 350 -36.14 16.89 27.78
CA THR A 350 -35.79 17.45 26.46
C THR A 350 -34.29 17.67 26.25
N GLY A 351 -33.46 17.29 27.23
CA GLY A 351 -32.00 17.33 27.21
C GLY A 351 -31.35 15.94 27.28
N LEU A 352 -31.83 14.92 26.57
CA LEU A 352 -31.03 13.69 26.36
C LEU A 352 -29.67 14.01 25.69
N GLY A 353 -29.59 15.06 24.86
CA GLY A 353 -28.30 15.62 24.38
C GLY A 353 -27.46 16.30 25.48
N HIS A 354 -28.05 16.61 26.64
CA HIS A 354 -27.41 17.22 27.81
C HIS A 354 -27.15 16.25 28.97
N LEU A 355 -27.52 14.97 28.87
CA LEU A 355 -27.11 13.94 29.84
C LEU A 355 -25.60 14.09 30.08
N PRO A 356 -25.13 14.39 31.31
CA PRO A 356 -23.72 14.65 31.52
C PRO A 356 -22.93 13.41 31.07
N VAL A 357 -21.86 13.61 30.28
CA VAL A 357 -20.94 12.51 30.07
C VAL A 357 -20.30 12.29 31.44
N ASN A 358 -20.44 11.08 32.00
CA ASN A 358 -19.97 10.80 33.35
C ASN A 358 -18.46 10.51 33.36
N LEU A 359 -17.71 11.41 32.73
CA LEU A 359 -16.27 11.44 32.78
C LEU A 359 -15.85 11.91 34.17
N PRO A 360 -15.08 11.12 34.93
CA PRO A 360 -14.38 11.62 36.08
C PRO A 360 -13.22 12.49 35.60
N LEU A 361 -13.54 13.70 35.09
CA LEU A 361 -12.58 14.74 34.69
C LEU A 361 -11.59 15.08 35.82
N ASP A 362 -11.92 14.72 37.07
CA ASP A 362 -11.06 14.84 38.23
C ASP A 362 -9.91 13.81 38.26
N ASP A 363 -10.04 12.67 37.56
CA ASP A 363 -8.99 11.63 37.48
C ASP A 363 -7.90 11.98 36.46
N PHE A 364 -8.24 12.73 35.41
CA PHE A 364 -7.36 13.05 34.28
C PHE A 364 -6.24 14.04 34.61
N THR A 365 -6.42 14.87 35.63
CA THR A 365 -5.60 16.07 35.82
C THR A 365 -5.30 16.32 37.29
N ASN A 366 -4.21 17.02 37.57
CA ASN A 366 -4.17 17.83 38.79
C ASN A 366 -5.17 18.99 38.59
N VAL A 367 -6.42 18.72 38.95
CA VAL A 367 -7.64 19.46 38.56
C VAL A 367 -7.54 20.96 38.79
N ARG A 368 -6.83 21.36 39.85
CA ARG A 368 -6.63 22.75 40.22
C ARG A 368 -5.72 23.46 39.22
N ASP A 369 -4.57 22.87 38.94
CA ASP A 369 -3.50 23.53 38.18
C ASP A 369 -3.83 23.53 36.68
N PHE A 370 -4.38 22.44 36.14
CA PHE A 370 -4.89 22.41 34.77
C PHE A 370 -6.00 23.45 34.55
N ARG A 371 -6.94 23.59 35.51
CA ARG A 371 -8.02 24.57 35.41
C ARG A 371 -7.53 26.01 35.47
N ILE A 372 -6.60 26.33 36.37
CA ILE A 372 -5.96 27.65 36.44
C ILE A 372 -5.26 27.95 35.10
N CYS A 373 -4.53 26.97 34.56
CA CYS A 373 -3.88 27.09 33.26
C CYS A 373 -4.89 27.38 32.14
N MET A 374 -5.92 26.53 31.96
CA MET A 374 -6.94 26.69 30.91
C MET A 374 -7.75 27.98 31.05
N GLN A 375 -8.01 28.47 32.27
CA GLN A 375 -8.67 29.76 32.49
C GLN A 375 -7.79 30.96 32.11
N SER A 376 -6.46 30.82 32.20
CA SER A 376 -5.49 31.82 31.75
C SER A 376 -5.13 31.73 30.25
N ALA A 377 -5.44 30.59 29.62
CA ALA A 377 -5.06 30.27 28.24
C ALA A 377 -6.05 30.85 27.22
N VAL A 378 -5.85 32.12 26.87
CA VAL A 378 -6.67 32.86 25.88
C VAL A 378 -6.35 32.44 24.45
N GLN A 379 -5.10 32.03 24.18
CA GLN A 379 -4.64 31.59 22.86
C GLN A 379 -4.51 30.06 22.78
N GLU A 380 -4.73 29.49 21.60
CA GLU A 380 -4.66 28.04 21.34
C GLU A 380 -3.32 27.43 21.78
N VAL A 381 -2.20 28.11 21.49
CA VAL A 381 -0.85 27.69 21.93
C VAL A 381 -0.75 27.56 23.47
N GLN A 382 -1.41 28.45 24.21
CA GLN A 382 -1.42 28.38 25.69
C GLN A 382 -2.25 27.19 26.18
N GLN A 383 -3.32 26.81 25.45
CA GLN A 383 -4.16 25.66 25.79
C GLN A 383 -3.40 24.34 25.54
N GLU A 384 -2.58 24.28 24.49
CA GLU A 384 -1.68 23.14 24.27
C GLU A 384 -0.66 22.99 25.39
N ASP A 385 -0.04 24.08 25.83
CA ASP A 385 0.87 24.12 26.97
C ASP A 385 0.22 23.59 28.26
N CYS A 386 -1.07 23.86 28.47
CA CYS A 386 -1.85 23.33 29.59
C CYS A 386 -2.12 21.82 29.46
N ILE A 387 -2.42 21.33 28.25
CA ILE A 387 -2.60 19.89 27.99
C ILE A 387 -1.27 19.17 28.28
N ILE A 388 -0.18 19.60 27.64
CA ILE A 388 1.16 18.99 27.75
C ILE A 388 1.62 18.82 29.21
N LYS A 389 1.37 19.82 30.06
CA LYS A 389 1.93 19.88 31.43
C LYS A 389 1.07 19.23 32.52
N TYR A 390 -0.24 19.09 32.31
CA TYR A 390 -1.17 18.78 33.42
C TYR A 390 -2.21 17.70 33.12
N THR A 391 -2.22 17.10 31.92
CA THR A 391 -3.14 16.01 31.58
C THR A 391 -2.48 14.63 31.58
N SER A 392 -3.28 13.64 31.92
CA SER A 392 -3.00 12.21 31.81
C SER A 392 -4.33 11.50 31.51
N ILE A 393 -4.34 10.39 30.76
CA ILE A 393 -5.56 9.60 30.52
C ILE A 393 -5.47 8.33 31.37
N PRO A 394 -6.26 8.22 32.46
CA PRO A 394 -6.28 7.02 33.26
C PRO A 394 -6.82 5.84 32.44
N ARG A 395 -6.24 4.66 32.66
CA ARG A 395 -6.58 3.42 31.96
C ARG A 395 -8.08 3.12 31.97
N HIS A 396 -8.73 3.23 33.13
CA HIS A 396 -10.16 2.94 33.24
C HIS A 396 -11.04 3.86 32.38
N VAL A 397 -10.60 5.10 32.15
CA VAL A 397 -11.30 6.02 31.25
C VAL A 397 -10.93 5.76 29.80
N TYR A 398 -9.67 5.39 29.52
CA TYR A 398 -9.29 4.96 28.17
C TYR A 398 -10.09 3.74 27.72
N ASP A 399 -10.10 2.68 28.53
CA ASP A 399 -10.77 1.41 28.22
C ASP A 399 -12.29 1.62 28.03
N ALA A 400 -12.92 2.44 28.88
CA ALA A 400 -14.36 2.72 28.81
C ALA A 400 -14.77 3.67 27.68
N GLU A 401 -14.04 4.76 27.43
CA GLU A 401 -14.48 5.87 26.56
C GLU A 401 -13.69 6.01 25.25
N ILE A 402 -12.51 5.39 25.12
CA ILE A 402 -11.67 5.47 23.91
C ILE A 402 -11.48 4.10 23.26
N ALA A 403 -10.97 3.09 23.97
CA ALA A 403 -10.52 1.82 23.42
C ALA A 403 -11.61 1.14 22.57
N THR A 404 -12.82 1.03 23.14
CA THR A 404 -14.02 0.48 22.49
C THR A 404 -14.29 1.10 21.11
N PHE A 405 -13.92 2.36 20.89
CA PHE A 405 -14.08 3.06 19.60
C PHE A 405 -12.80 3.13 18.77
N ALA A 406 -11.62 3.15 19.40
CA ALA A 406 -10.33 3.02 18.71
C ALA A 406 -10.29 1.72 17.88
N HIS A 407 -10.91 0.64 18.38
CA HIS A 407 -11.11 -0.60 17.63
C HIS A 407 -11.92 -0.40 16.33
N PHE A 408 -13.00 0.39 16.33
CA PHE A 408 -13.71 0.73 15.08
C PHE A 408 -12.84 1.58 14.14
N CYS A 409 -11.86 2.32 14.66
CA CYS A 409 -10.97 3.12 13.83
C CYS A 409 -9.87 2.31 13.11
N LEU A 410 -9.67 1.03 13.47
CA LEU A 410 -8.95 0.07 12.62
C LEU A 410 -9.62 -0.06 11.23
N ILE A 411 -10.93 0.23 11.15
CA ILE A 411 -11.73 0.18 9.94
C ILE A 411 -11.57 1.51 9.18
N PRO A 412 -10.91 1.52 8.00
CA PRO A 412 -10.57 2.76 7.33
C PRO A 412 -11.78 3.53 6.75
N GLU A 413 -12.87 2.84 6.41
CA GLU A 413 -14.08 3.45 5.85
C GLU A 413 -15.35 2.83 6.43
N SER A 414 -16.36 3.66 6.74
CA SER A 414 -17.67 3.20 7.24
C SER A 414 -18.35 2.20 6.30
N ASP A 415 -18.09 2.31 5.00
CA ASP A 415 -18.58 1.41 3.97
C ASP A 415 -18.15 -0.06 4.16
N LEU A 416 -17.11 -0.34 4.96
CA LEU A 416 -16.66 -1.71 5.29
C LEU A 416 -17.38 -2.32 6.51
N CYS A 417 -18.16 -1.55 7.29
CA CYS A 417 -18.87 -2.07 8.45
C CYS A 417 -19.80 -3.23 8.08
N GLY A 418 -20.43 -3.19 6.90
CA GLY A 418 -21.28 -4.28 6.41
C GLY A 418 -20.53 -5.57 6.07
N ASN A 419 -19.29 -5.47 5.57
CA ASN A 419 -18.41 -6.62 5.32
C ASN A 419 -18.03 -7.29 6.64
N LEU A 420 -17.61 -6.49 7.62
CA LEU A 420 -17.16 -6.99 8.93
C LEU A 420 -18.33 -7.57 9.74
N HIS A 421 -19.53 -7.01 9.61
CA HIS A 421 -20.74 -7.58 10.20
C HIS A 421 -21.12 -8.94 9.57
N ASP A 422 -20.89 -9.14 8.26
CA ASP A 422 -21.05 -10.46 7.62
C ASP A 422 -20.00 -11.48 8.11
N GLN A 423 -18.78 -11.02 8.36
CA GLN A 423 -17.67 -11.85 8.89
C GLN A 423 -17.73 -12.05 10.42
N GLN A 424 -18.71 -11.49 11.12
CA GLN A 424 -18.82 -11.50 12.59
C GLN A 424 -17.59 -10.90 13.31
N LEU A 425 -16.94 -9.91 12.68
CA LEU A 425 -15.72 -9.24 13.17
C LEU A 425 -15.98 -7.89 13.86
N LEU A 426 -17.24 -7.43 13.92
CA LEU A 426 -17.57 -6.25 14.71
C LEU A 426 -17.63 -6.64 16.20
N PRO A 427 -16.95 -5.94 17.11
CA PRO A 427 -16.97 -6.25 18.54
C PRO A 427 -18.40 -6.12 19.10
N PRO A 428 -18.81 -6.99 20.04
CA PRO A 428 -20.15 -6.97 20.61
C PRO A 428 -20.42 -5.62 21.28
N TRP A 429 -21.52 -4.97 20.90
CA TRP A 429 -21.89 -3.66 21.42
C TRP A 429 -23.09 -3.78 22.36
N THR A 430 -22.82 -3.74 23.66
CA THR A 430 -23.83 -3.72 24.73
C THR A 430 -23.56 -2.57 25.68
N VAL A 431 -24.37 -1.51 25.62
CA VAL A 431 -24.31 -0.42 26.60
C VAL A 431 -25.60 -0.39 27.40
N GLU A 432 -25.48 -0.65 28.70
CA GLU A 432 -26.56 -0.37 29.65
C GLU A 432 -26.63 1.14 29.90
N ILE A 433 -27.54 1.83 29.20
CA ILE A 433 -27.72 3.30 29.31
C ILE A 433 -28.52 3.67 30.57
N SER A 434 -28.23 3.02 31.69
CA SER A 434 -28.99 3.14 32.94
C SER A 434 -28.73 4.45 33.70
N SER A 435 -27.59 5.10 33.45
CA SER A 435 -27.20 6.33 34.19
C SER A 435 -26.29 7.31 33.44
N SER A 436 -25.59 6.90 32.38
CA SER A 436 -24.75 7.81 31.59
C SER A 436 -24.69 7.42 30.12
N VAL A 437 -24.43 8.41 29.26
CA VAL A 437 -24.26 8.24 27.81
C VAL A 437 -22.75 8.33 27.53
N PRO A 438 -22.11 7.30 26.94
CA PRO A 438 -20.71 7.35 26.56
C PRO A 438 -20.42 8.58 25.70
N MET A 439 -19.25 9.19 25.89
CA MET A 439 -18.83 10.40 25.19
C MET A 439 -19.01 10.28 23.68
N PHE A 440 -18.65 9.11 23.15
CA PHE A 440 -18.81 8.76 21.75
C PHE A 440 -20.24 8.95 21.22
N MET A 441 -21.28 8.55 21.96
CA MET A 441 -22.66 8.69 21.48
C MET A 441 -23.02 10.17 21.26
N LYS A 442 -22.49 11.09 22.08
CA LYS A 442 -22.60 12.52 21.80
C LYS A 442 -21.77 12.97 20.60
N ILE A 443 -20.53 12.49 20.46
CA ILE A 443 -19.64 12.80 19.32
C ILE A 443 -20.30 12.42 18.00
N ALA A 444 -20.95 11.25 17.97
CA ALA A 444 -21.68 10.71 16.84
C ALA A 444 -23.04 11.36 16.56
N GLY A 445 -23.51 12.25 17.45
CA GLY A 445 -24.83 12.89 17.35
C GLY A 445 -25.99 11.89 17.56
N LEU A 446 -25.75 10.81 18.30
CA LEU A 446 -26.73 9.76 18.57
C LEU A 446 -27.65 10.18 19.72
N SER A 447 -28.76 10.82 19.37
CA SER A 447 -29.72 11.40 20.33
C SER A 447 -30.68 10.39 20.98
N SER A 448 -30.73 9.15 20.47
CA SER A 448 -31.53 8.05 21.02
C SER A 448 -30.85 6.72 20.73
N THR A 449 -30.94 5.81 21.69
CA THR A 449 -30.25 4.51 21.70
C THR A 449 -31.15 3.33 21.36
N ALA A 450 -32.47 3.53 21.36
CA ALA A 450 -33.48 2.47 21.37
C ALA A 450 -33.58 1.63 20.09
N SER A 451 -32.78 1.89 19.05
CA SER A 451 -32.82 1.15 17.79
C SER A 451 -31.51 1.16 16.98
N LEU A 452 -30.37 1.52 17.57
CA LEU A 452 -29.09 1.56 16.84
C LEU A 452 -28.51 0.15 16.70
N GLY A 453 -28.39 -0.31 15.46
CA GLY A 453 -27.68 -1.54 15.17
C GLY A 453 -26.17 -1.37 15.35
N GLN A 454 -25.48 -2.48 15.58
CA GLN A 454 -24.01 -2.54 15.62
C GLN A 454 -23.37 -1.93 14.34
N LEU A 455 -24.06 -2.06 13.20
CA LEU A 455 -23.69 -1.44 11.93
C LEU A 455 -23.72 0.09 12.00
N ASP A 456 -24.80 0.68 12.52
CA ASP A 456 -24.95 2.14 12.62
C ASP A 456 -23.89 2.74 13.56
N VAL A 457 -23.60 2.05 14.67
CA VAL A 457 -22.56 2.42 15.64
C VAL A 457 -21.19 2.43 14.96
N CYS A 458 -20.85 1.37 14.21
CA CYS A 458 -19.61 1.28 13.43
C CYS A 458 -19.50 2.40 12.39
N GLU A 459 -20.54 2.63 11.58
CA GLU A 459 -20.52 3.67 10.55
C GLU A 459 -20.34 5.06 11.15
N LYS A 460 -21.03 5.35 12.25
CA LYS A 460 -20.92 6.63 12.96
C LYS A 460 -19.57 6.79 13.66
N ALA A 461 -19.00 5.74 14.22
CA ALA A 461 -17.66 5.77 14.82
C ALA A 461 -16.63 6.26 13.82
N ILE A 462 -16.59 5.64 12.63
CA ILE A 462 -15.62 5.98 11.59
C ILE A 462 -15.89 7.38 11.02
N GLN A 463 -17.14 7.74 10.77
CA GLN A 463 -17.51 9.04 10.17
C GLN A 463 -17.29 10.24 11.11
N THR A 464 -17.43 10.06 12.43
CA THR A 464 -17.48 11.20 13.38
C THR A 464 -16.34 11.21 14.39
N PHE A 465 -16.02 10.06 15.00
CA PHE A 465 -15.04 9.96 16.09
C PHE A 465 -13.63 9.80 15.53
N CYS A 466 -13.40 8.78 14.68
CA CYS A 466 -12.08 8.52 14.11
C CYS A 466 -11.55 9.73 13.32
N ARG A 467 -12.40 10.37 12.50
CA ARG A 467 -12.04 11.58 11.73
C ARG A 467 -11.68 12.82 12.56
N ARG A 468 -12.03 12.87 13.85
CA ARG A 468 -11.68 13.98 14.75
C ARG A 468 -10.40 13.73 15.54
N ILE A 469 -10.08 12.46 15.75
CA ILE A 469 -9.01 12.04 16.65
C ILE A 469 -7.70 11.80 15.89
N TYR A 470 -7.74 11.12 14.74
CA TYR A 470 -6.52 10.82 13.98
C TYR A 470 -6.00 12.01 13.18
N THR A 471 -4.70 11.99 12.91
CA THR A 471 -3.99 13.12 12.32
C THR A 471 -4.19 13.23 10.80
N VAL A 472 -3.58 14.25 10.21
CA VAL A 472 -3.47 14.40 8.75
C VAL A 472 -2.81 13.17 8.11
N GLN A 473 -1.93 12.43 8.81
CA GLN A 473 -1.31 11.22 8.29
C GLN A 473 -2.34 10.11 8.02
N ALA A 474 -3.29 9.89 8.92
CA ALA A 474 -4.37 8.93 8.70
C ALA A 474 -5.30 9.37 7.56
N THR A 475 -5.53 10.67 7.38
CA THR A 475 -6.29 11.19 6.23
C THR A 475 -5.57 10.93 4.91
N LEU A 476 -4.27 11.21 4.83
CA LEU A 476 -3.42 10.93 3.67
C LEU A 476 -3.35 9.42 3.35
N PHE A 477 -3.28 8.57 4.38
CA PHE A 477 -3.37 7.12 4.23
C PHE A 477 -4.69 6.69 3.54
N LEU A 478 -5.83 7.29 3.89
CA LEU A 478 -7.12 6.97 3.26
C LEU A 478 -7.16 7.36 1.78
N GLU A 479 -6.56 8.50 1.42
CA GLU A 479 -6.41 8.90 0.01
C GLU A 479 -5.52 7.91 -0.75
N GLN A 480 -4.36 7.56 -0.20
CA GLN A 480 -3.44 6.56 -0.79
C GLN A 480 -4.09 5.17 -0.92
N ARG A 481 -4.90 4.76 0.06
CA ARG A 481 -5.68 3.51 0.04
C ARG A 481 -6.66 3.50 -1.13
N LEU A 482 -7.45 4.57 -1.32
CA LEU A 482 -8.37 4.68 -2.45
C LEU A 482 -7.65 4.61 -3.80
N ASP A 483 -6.46 5.21 -3.88
CA ASP A 483 -5.58 5.21 -5.04
C ASP A 483 -5.05 3.81 -5.43
N VAL A 484 -4.88 2.92 -4.44
CA VAL A 484 -4.40 1.53 -4.63
C VAL A 484 -5.56 0.54 -4.80
N CYS A 485 -6.63 0.68 -4.01
CA CYS A 485 -7.80 -0.19 -4.07
C CYS A 485 -8.68 0.09 -5.30
N GLY A 486 -8.61 1.31 -5.84
CA GLY A 486 -9.35 1.73 -7.03
C GLY A 486 -10.84 1.94 -6.75
N LYS A 487 -11.66 1.79 -7.79
CA LYS A 487 -13.11 2.01 -7.69
C LYS A 487 -13.75 0.99 -6.75
N LYS A 488 -14.57 1.47 -5.81
CA LYS A 488 -15.45 0.64 -5.01
C LYS A 488 -16.75 0.31 -5.74
N SER A 489 -17.15 -0.96 -5.65
CA SER A 489 -18.46 -1.48 -6.01
C SER A 489 -19.22 -1.78 -4.71
N SER A 490 -20.55 -1.65 -4.70
CA SER A 490 -21.35 -1.95 -3.52
C SER A 490 -22.62 -2.71 -3.87
N GLN A 491 -22.82 -3.85 -3.21
CA GLN A 491 -23.99 -4.69 -3.35
C GLN A 491 -24.77 -4.72 -2.02
N ILE A 492 -26.08 -4.48 -2.08
CA ILE A 492 -26.94 -4.62 -0.90
C ILE A 492 -27.39 -6.09 -0.81
N THR A 493 -26.94 -6.78 0.23
CA THR A 493 -27.22 -8.20 0.47
C THR A 493 -27.88 -8.33 1.83
N ARG A 494 -29.16 -8.73 1.88
CA ARG A 494 -29.93 -8.91 3.13
C ARG A 494 -29.86 -7.68 4.07
N ASN A 495 -30.25 -6.51 3.57
CA ASN A 495 -30.29 -5.21 4.26
C ASN A 495 -28.93 -4.64 4.74
N LYS A 496 -27.80 -5.28 4.45
CA LYS A 496 -26.46 -4.68 4.65
C LYS A 496 -25.79 -4.36 3.31
N LYS A 497 -25.03 -3.28 3.31
CA LYS A 497 -24.18 -2.87 2.18
C LYS A 497 -22.85 -3.61 2.28
N VAL A 498 -22.61 -4.53 1.34
CA VAL A 498 -21.31 -5.18 1.15
C VAL A 498 -20.55 -4.40 0.09
N VAL A 499 -19.27 -4.10 0.32
CA VAL A 499 -18.44 -3.28 -0.56
C VAL A 499 -17.21 -4.06 -0.99
N SER A 500 -16.96 -4.10 -2.28
CA SER A 500 -15.77 -4.70 -2.91
C SER A 500 -14.96 -3.63 -3.64
N TYR A 501 -13.66 -3.83 -3.74
CA TYR A 501 -12.76 -2.91 -4.45
C TYR A 501 -12.22 -3.59 -5.71
N ALA A 502 -12.19 -2.87 -6.83
CA ALA A 502 -11.75 -3.40 -8.12
C ALA A 502 -10.35 -4.06 -8.09
N ALA A 503 -9.44 -3.52 -7.26
CA ALA A 503 -8.13 -4.15 -7.05
C ALA A 503 -8.23 -5.53 -6.38
N SER A 504 -9.10 -5.69 -5.37
CA SER A 504 -9.34 -6.96 -4.70
C SER A 504 -10.04 -7.96 -5.62
N GLU A 505 -11.08 -7.55 -6.34
CA GLU A 505 -11.81 -8.39 -7.31
C GLU A 505 -10.86 -8.98 -8.37
N THR A 506 -9.84 -8.21 -8.80
CA THR A 506 -8.79 -8.67 -9.74
C THR A 506 -7.99 -9.86 -9.21
N TYR A 507 -7.85 -10.03 -7.88
CA TYR A 507 -7.20 -11.20 -7.29
C TYR A 507 -8.21 -12.29 -6.89
N SER A 508 -9.36 -11.90 -6.31
CA SER A 508 -10.30 -12.81 -5.63
C SER A 508 -11.33 -13.49 -6.53
N ASP A 509 -11.51 -13.07 -7.78
CA ASP A 509 -12.45 -13.71 -8.71
C ASP A 509 -12.13 -15.23 -8.82
N PRO A 510 -13.08 -16.12 -8.49
CA PRO A 510 -12.83 -17.57 -8.45
C PRO A 510 -12.58 -18.18 -9.83
N THR A 511 -12.98 -17.49 -10.90
CA THR A 511 -12.81 -17.90 -12.29
C THR A 511 -11.58 -17.27 -12.94
N PHE A 512 -11.47 -15.95 -12.90
CA PHE A 512 -10.45 -15.17 -13.63
C PHE A 512 -9.47 -14.40 -12.75
N GLY A 513 -9.60 -14.48 -11.42
CA GLY A 513 -8.73 -13.79 -10.49
C GLY A 513 -7.29 -14.29 -10.58
N LEU A 514 -6.33 -13.40 -10.31
CA LEU A 514 -4.90 -13.70 -10.42
C LEU A 514 -4.44 -14.93 -9.60
N THR A 515 -5.12 -15.24 -8.48
CA THR A 515 -4.82 -16.43 -7.67
C THR A 515 -5.60 -17.69 -8.09
N SER A 516 -6.51 -17.60 -9.07
CA SER A 516 -7.32 -18.73 -9.53
C SER A 516 -6.48 -19.79 -10.24
N LEU A 517 -6.80 -21.07 -10.03
CA LEU A 517 -6.12 -22.18 -10.70
C LEU A 517 -6.29 -22.13 -12.23
N LEU A 518 -7.44 -21.63 -12.71
CA LEU A 518 -7.72 -21.47 -14.13
C LEU A 518 -6.83 -20.39 -14.76
N PHE A 519 -6.72 -19.21 -14.12
CA PHE A 519 -5.84 -18.15 -14.59
C PHE A 519 -4.38 -18.59 -14.56
N GLN A 520 -3.92 -19.19 -13.46
CA GLN A 520 -2.55 -19.69 -13.34
C GLN A 520 -2.22 -20.80 -14.35
N GLY A 521 -3.16 -21.71 -14.62
CA GLY A 521 -3.02 -22.74 -15.66
C GLY A 521 -2.97 -22.15 -17.08
N PHE A 522 -3.79 -21.15 -17.37
CA PHE A 522 -3.77 -20.43 -18.64
C PHE A 522 -2.48 -19.62 -18.82
N LEU A 523 -2.03 -18.91 -17.79
CA LEU A 523 -0.76 -18.19 -17.77
C LEU A 523 0.43 -19.12 -18.01
N PHE A 524 0.46 -20.27 -17.32
CA PHE A 524 1.46 -21.31 -17.56
C PHE A 524 1.44 -21.79 -19.02
N LEU A 525 0.26 -22.04 -19.59
CA LEU A 525 0.12 -22.49 -20.98
C LEU A 525 0.64 -21.45 -21.98
N ILE A 526 0.30 -20.16 -21.82
CA ILE A 526 0.81 -19.10 -22.70
C ILE A 526 2.33 -18.92 -22.56
N VAL A 527 2.86 -18.92 -21.34
CA VAL A 527 4.30 -18.82 -21.06
C VAL A 527 5.05 -20.06 -21.57
N PHE A 528 4.43 -21.24 -21.56
CA PHE A 528 4.96 -22.48 -22.15
C PHE A 528 4.97 -22.44 -23.69
N LEU A 529 3.91 -21.94 -24.33
CA LEU A 529 3.86 -21.74 -25.78
C LEU A 529 4.92 -20.73 -26.25
N TRP A 530 5.10 -19.63 -25.51
CA TRP A 530 6.22 -18.69 -25.71
C TRP A 530 7.59 -19.37 -25.59
N GLY A 531 7.74 -20.27 -24.61
CA GLY A 531 8.91 -21.14 -24.47
C GLY A 531 9.17 -22.01 -25.70
N LEU A 532 8.14 -22.66 -26.24
CA LEU A 532 8.24 -23.49 -27.45
C LEU A 532 8.59 -22.67 -28.70
N ALA A 533 7.98 -21.49 -28.88
CA ALA A 533 8.36 -20.57 -29.96
C ALA A 533 9.84 -20.17 -29.84
N SER A 534 10.29 -19.84 -28.62
CA SER A 534 11.68 -19.50 -28.34
C SER A 534 12.66 -20.65 -28.60
N VAL A 535 12.29 -21.91 -28.33
CA VAL A 535 13.10 -23.11 -28.65
C VAL A 535 13.39 -23.22 -30.14
N THR A 536 12.42 -22.90 -31.00
CA THR A 536 12.61 -22.92 -32.47
C THR A 536 13.73 -21.97 -32.88
N GLU A 537 13.72 -20.74 -32.35
CA GLU A 537 14.78 -19.77 -32.65
C GLU A 537 16.13 -20.12 -32.04
N PHE A 538 16.18 -20.58 -30.79
CA PHE A 538 17.44 -21.05 -30.22
C PHE A 538 18.02 -22.24 -31.00
N ARG A 539 17.17 -23.13 -31.55
CA ARG A 539 17.60 -24.22 -32.43
C ARG A 539 18.15 -23.66 -33.75
N ASN A 540 17.47 -22.70 -34.37
CA ASN A 540 17.92 -22.06 -35.62
C ASN A 540 19.28 -21.38 -35.41
N ILE A 541 19.44 -20.61 -34.34
CA ILE A 541 20.69 -19.95 -33.94
C ILE A 541 21.82 -20.97 -33.69
N LEU A 542 21.56 -22.06 -32.95
CA LEU A 542 22.56 -23.10 -32.68
C LEU A 542 22.98 -23.88 -33.94
N VAL A 543 22.06 -24.10 -34.86
CA VAL A 543 22.37 -24.64 -36.19
C VAL A 543 23.30 -23.70 -36.96
N TRP A 544 23.07 -22.38 -36.90
CA TRP A 544 23.96 -21.38 -37.49
C TRP A 544 25.34 -21.32 -36.84
N TRP A 545 25.44 -21.41 -35.51
CA TRP A 545 26.73 -21.57 -34.80
C TRP A 545 27.50 -22.80 -35.28
N ASN A 546 26.80 -23.91 -35.50
CA ASN A 546 27.39 -25.14 -36.03
C ASN A 546 27.85 -24.97 -37.49
N ILE A 547 27.05 -24.36 -38.37
CA ILE A 547 27.40 -24.12 -39.78
C ILE A 547 28.63 -23.21 -39.92
N VAL A 548 28.58 -22.01 -39.33
CA VAL A 548 29.65 -20.98 -39.48
C VAL A 548 30.98 -21.45 -38.91
N SER A 549 30.94 -22.30 -37.87
CA SER A 549 32.14 -22.87 -37.26
C SER A 549 32.68 -24.10 -38.02
N SER A 550 31.81 -24.87 -38.67
CA SER A 550 32.18 -26.15 -39.30
C SER A 550 32.60 -26.08 -40.75
N LEU A 551 32.19 -25.04 -41.49
CA LEU A 551 32.56 -24.87 -42.89
C LEU A 551 34.10 -24.71 -43.02
N PRO A 552 34.71 -25.23 -44.09
CA PRO A 552 36.14 -25.10 -44.32
C PRO A 552 36.54 -23.64 -44.52
N LYS A 553 37.83 -23.36 -44.32
CA LYS A 553 38.43 -22.08 -44.68
C LYS A 553 38.95 -22.22 -46.11
N GLU A 554 38.31 -21.51 -47.03
CA GLU A 554 38.77 -21.38 -48.41
C GLU A 554 39.12 -19.91 -48.71
N ASP A 555 39.90 -19.69 -49.75
CA ASP A 555 40.23 -18.36 -50.24
C ASP A 555 39.05 -17.75 -51.03
N ALA A 556 39.09 -16.43 -51.21
CA ALA A 556 37.90 -15.66 -51.62
C ALA A 556 37.35 -16.00 -53.02
N GLU A 557 38.20 -16.55 -53.90
CA GLU A 557 37.84 -16.91 -55.28
C GLU A 557 37.14 -18.27 -55.35
N ASP A 558 37.49 -19.22 -54.47
CA ASP A 558 36.93 -20.58 -54.42
C ASP A 558 35.71 -20.73 -53.48
N CYS A 559 35.24 -19.63 -52.85
CA CYS A 559 34.12 -19.69 -51.90
C CYS A 559 32.76 -20.04 -52.52
N LEU A 560 32.55 -19.72 -53.81
CA LEU A 560 31.28 -19.90 -54.53
C LEU A 560 31.51 -20.65 -55.84
N LEU A 561 30.98 -21.87 -55.94
CA LEU A 561 30.89 -22.59 -57.21
C LEU A 561 29.53 -22.32 -57.86
N TYR A 562 29.58 -21.73 -59.05
CA TYR A 562 28.45 -21.65 -59.96
C TYR A 562 28.40 -22.94 -60.79
N GLN A 563 27.32 -23.70 -60.63
CA GLN A 563 27.06 -24.89 -61.44
C GLN A 563 25.85 -24.61 -62.32
N LEU A 564 26.11 -24.19 -63.57
CA LEU A 564 25.14 -24.36 -64.65
C LEU A 564 25.00 -25.88 -64.92
N PRO A 565 23.78 -26.43 -64.96
CA PRO A 565 23.55 -27.75 -65.56
C PRO A 565 24.04 -27.76 -67.02
N GLU A 566 24.60 -28.87 -67.49
CA GLU A 566 25.08 -29.00 -68.87
C GLU A 566 23.95 -28.85 -69.91
N ASP A 567 22.70 -29.10 -69.48
CA ASP A 567 21.48 -29.04 -70.30
C ASP A 567 20.66 -27.74 -70.13
N ALA A 568 21.11 -26.78 -69.31
CA ALA A 568 20.36 -25.55 -69.03
C ALA A 568 20.61 -24.47 -70.11
N GLU A 569 19.56 -24.10 -70.86
CA GLU A 569 19.64 -23.01 -71.85
C GLU A 569 19.60 -21.61 -71.21
N ASP A 570 19.01 -21.47 -70.02
CA ASP A 570 18.84 -20.20 -69.30
C ASP A 570 19.76 -20.09 -68.05
N GLU A 571 20.44 -18.95 -67.89
CA GLU A 571 21.21 -18.63 -66.67
C GLU A 571 20.36 -18.62 -65.38
N ALA A 572 19.03 -18.57 -65.51
CA ALA A 572 18.08 -18.63 -64.39
C ALA A 572 18.12 -19.97 -63.63
N GLU A 573 18.59 -21.06 -64.26
CA GLU A 573 18.73 -22.38 -63.63
C GLU A 573 20.08 -22.60 -62.93
N ALA A 574 20.95 -21.59 -62.89
CA ALA A 574 22.27 -21.68 -62.27
C ALA A 574 22.16 -22.00 -60.77
N THR A 575 22.61 -23.19 -60.38
CA THR A 575 22.63 -23.59 -58.96
C THR A 575 23.90 -23.09 -58.27
N LEU A 576 23.74 -22.45 -57.11
CA LEU A 576 24.85 -21.95 -56.30
C LEU A 576 25.25 -22.97 -55.23
N GLU A 577 26.52 -23.39 -55.22
CA GLU A 577 27.11 -24.21 -54.14
C GLU A 577 28.17 -23.41 -53.37
N VAL A 578 27.94 -23.23 -52.07
CA VAL A 578 28.88 -22.55 -51.17
C VAL A 578 29.85 -23.57 -50.60
N VAL A 579 31.13 -23.49 -51.01
CA VAL A 579 32.15 -24.49 -50.66
C VAL A 579 32.76 -24.21 -49.28
N GLY A 580 32.99 -22.94 -48.95
CA GLY A 580 33.68 -22.52 -47.72
C GLY A 580 33.46 -21.07 -47.33
N LEU A 581 34.09 -20.65 -46.22
CA LEU A 581 34.11 -19.25 -45.76
C LEU A 581 35.54 -18.75 -45.56
N THR A 582 35.82 -17.56 -46.11
CA THR A 582 37.00 -16.77 -45.72
C THR A 582 37.00 -16.49 -44.21
N THR A 583 38.19 -16.34 -43.61
CA THR A 583 38.30 -16.02 -42.18
C THR A 583 37.63 -14.69 -41.83
N GLN A 584 37.73 -13.68 -42.72
CA GLN A 584 37.11 -12.38 -42.51
C GLN A 584 35.58 -12.47 -42.50
N HIS A 585 34.97 -13.18 -43.46
CA HIS A 585 33.52 -13.36 -43.48
C HIS A 585 33.04 -14.14 -42.26
N ARG A 586 33.76 -15.19 -41.84
CA ARG A 586 33.44 -15.96 -40.63
C ARG A 586 33.41 -15.08 -39.38
N VAL A 587 34.46 -14.27 -39.16
CA VAL A 587 34.52 -13.36 -38.00
C VAL A 587 33.44 -12.28 -38.08
N SER A 588 33.19 -11.72 -39.28
CA SER A 588 32.15 -10.71 -39.51
C SER A 588 30.74 -11.27 -39.20
N THR A 589 30.40 -12.45 -39.73
CA THR A 589 29.10 -13.12 -39.49
C THR A 589 28.91 -13.49 -38.02
N VAL A 590 29.97 -13.93 -37.32
CA VAL A 590 29.90 -14.20 -35.88
C VAL A 590 29.67 -12.92 -35.08
N LEU A 591 30.45 -11.86 -35.32
CA LEU A 591 30.40 -10.63 -34.51
C LEU A 591 29.20 -9.74 -34.80
N LEU A 592 28.74 -9.66 -36.05
CA LEU A 592 27.75 -8.66 -36.50
C LEU A 592 26.36 -9.24 -36.77
N ASN A 593 26.20 -10.56 -36.83
CA ASN A 593 24.90 -11.22 -36.89
C ASN A 593 24.72 -12.18 -35.71
N LEU A 594 25.53 -13.25 -35.65
CA LEU A 594 25.18 -14.42 -34.86
C LEU A 594 25.28 -14.21 -33.34
N LEU A 595 26.31 -13.52 -32.85
CA LEU A 595 26.44 -13.15 -31.44
C LEU A 595 25.38 -12.12 -31.01
N PRO A 596 25.15 -11.00 -31.75
CA PRO A 596 24.03 -10.09 -31.49
C PRO A 596 22.66 -10.78 -31.49
N ARG A 597 22.35 -11.63 -32.48
CA ARG A 597 21.10 -12.41 -32.56
C ARG A 597 20.95 -13.36 -31.37
N SER A 598 22.04 -14.03 -30.94
CA SER A 598 22.03 -14.90 -29.76
C SER A 598 21.74 -14.13 -28.47
N ALA A 599 22.38 -12.95 -28.31
CA ALA A 599 22.18 -12.08 -27.15
C ALA A 599 20.76 -11.50 -27.12
N LEU A 600 20.28 -10.96 -28.25
CA LEU A 600 18.92 -10.44 -28.38
C LEU A 600 17.88 -11.53 -28.12
N GLN A 601 18.02 -12.73 -28.67
CA GLN A 601 17.07 -13.82 -28.40
C GLN A 601 17.06 -14.23 -26.91
N GLY A 602 18.20 -14.21 -26.24
CA GLY A 602 18.28 -14.36 -24.78
C GLY A 602 17.55 -13.26 -24.01
N CYS A 603 17.73 -11.99 -24.41
CA CYS A 603 17.04 -10.85 -23.82
C CYS A 603 15.52 -10.88 -24.09
N ILE A 604 15.10 -11.14 -25.33
CA ILE A 604 13.70 -11.28 -25.76
C ILE A 604 13.02 -12.38 -24.96
N PHE A 605 13.66 -13.55 -24.80
CA PHE A 605 13.11 -14.65 -24.00
C PHE A 605 12.85 -14.21 -22.54
N ILE A 606 13.85 -13.63 -21.86
CA ILE A 606 13.74 -13.20 -20.45
C ILE A 606 12.73 -12.06 -20.27
N VAL A 607 12.78 -11.04 -21.13
CA VAL A 607 11.86 -9.88 -21.08
C VAL A 607 10.45 -10.31 -21.45
N GLY A 608 10.27 -11.19 -22.44
CA GLY A 608 8.99 -11.75 -22.83
C GLY A 608 8.32 -12.54 -21.71
N ILE A 609 9.07 -13.36 -20.97
CA ILE A 609 8.58 -14.04 -19.75
C ILE A 609 8.09 -13.02 -18.73
N ARG A 610 8.93 -12.02 -18.38
CA ARG A 610 8.55 -10.96 -17.42
C ARG A 610 7.36 -10.14 -17.89
N TYR A 611 7.23 -9.92 -19.19
CA TYR A 611 6.11 -9.21 -19.80
C TYR A 611 4.81 -9.98 -19.66
N LEU A 612 4.77 -11.25 -20.07
CA LEU A 612 3.60 -12.11 -19.91
C LEU A 612 3.19 -12.27 -18.44
N LEU A 613 4.15 -12.45 -17.53
CA LEU A 613 3.89 -12.55 -16.09
C LEU A 613 3.41 -11.24 -15.44
N SER A 614 3.59 -10.09 -16.09
CA SER A 614 3.10 -8.79 -15.60
C SER A 614 1.63 -8.50 -15.93
N VAL A 615 1.03 -9.29 -16.83
CA VAL A 615 -0.33 -9.08 -17.34
C VAL A 615 -1.36 -9.65 -16.36
N ARG A 616 -2.45 -8.91 -16.14
CA ARG A 616 -3.51 -9.29 -15.16
C ARG A 616 -4.80 -9.80 -15.78
N ASN A 617 -5.06 -9.50 -17.06
CA ASN A 617 -6.27 -9.90 -17.75
C ASN A 617 -5.98 -10.99 -18.80
N VAL A 618 -6.89 -11.96 -18.94
CA VAL A 618 -6.77 -13.05 -19.94
C VAL A 618 -6.68 -12.52 -21.38
N SER A 619 -7.52 -11.53 -21.73
CA SER A 619 -7.54 -10.94 -23.08
C SER A 619 -6.21 -10.24 -23.42
N ASP A 620 -5.70 -9.43 -22.48
CA ASP A 620 -4.42 -8.75 -22.63
C ASP A 620 -3.26 -9.76 -22.73
N LEU A 621 -3.34 -10.89 -22.00
CA LEU A 621 -2.29 -11.91 -22.04
C LEU A 621 -2.21 -12.57 -23.42
N ILE A 622 -3.37 -12.84 -24.05
CA ILE A 622 -3.43 -13.34 -25.43
C ILE A 622 -2.83 -12.30 -26.39
N LEU A 623 -3.30 -11.05 -26.34
CA LEU A 623 -2.82 -9.99 -27.22
C LEU A 623 -1.31 -9.75 -27.10
N ASN A 624 -0.80 -9.75 -25.87
CA ASN A 624 0.62 -9.54 -25.57
C ASN A 624 1.48 -10.75 -26.01
N SER A 625 0.94 -11.97 -25.95
CA SER A 625 1.62 -13.17 -26.48
C SER A 625 1.73 -13.14 -28.01
N LEU A 626 0.69 -12.69 -28.72
CA LEU A 626 0.72 -12.49 -30.17
C LEU A 626 1.71 -11.39 -30.59
N ALA A 627 1.76 -10.28 -29.84
CA ALA A 627 2.74 -9.21 -30.06
C ALA A 627 4.20 -9.68 -29.85
N LEU A 628 4.45 -10.56 -28.86
CA LEU A 628 5.77 -11.18 -28.68
C LEU A 628 6.14 -12.13 -29.83
N THR A 629 5.20 -12.92 -30.35
CA THR A 629 5.44 -13.77 -31.53
C THR A 629 5.79 -12.92 -32.75
N PHE A 630 5.09 -11.81 -32.97
CA PHE A 630 5.46 -10.85 -34.02
C PHE A 630 6.88 -10.31 -33.85
N LEU A 631 7.28 -9.93 -32.62
CA LEU A 631 8.64 -9.44 -32.32
C LEU A 631 9.72 -10.45 -32.78
N VAL A 632 9.48 -11.74 -32.55
CA VAL A 632 10.39 -12.82 -32.94
C VAL A 632 10.52 -12.96 -34.46
N THR A 633 9.45 -12.75 -35.23
CA THR A 633 9.45 -12.89 -36.70
C THR A 633 9.72 -11.58 -37.46
N VAL A 634 10.07 -10.48 -36.78
CA VAL A 634 10.40 -9.21 -37.44
C VAL A 634 11.58 -9.35 -38.40
N ASP A 635 12.56 -10.21 -38.11
CA ASP A 635 13.72 -10.38 -38.99
C ASP A 635 13.35 -11.06 -40.32
N GLU A 636 12.49 -12.07 -40.29
CA GLU A 636 11.89 -12.70 -41.48
C GLU A 636 11.10 -11.65 -42.30
N MET A 637 10.28 -10.81 -41.64
CA MET A 637 9.51 -9.76 -42.32
C MET A 637 10.39 -8.66 -42.92
N LEU A 638 11.45 -8.22 -42.23
CA LEU A 638 12.42 -7.27 -42.75
C LEU A 638 13.21 -7.88 -43.91
N PHE A 639 13.58 -9.16 -43.82
CA PHE A 639 14.24 -9.87 -44.91
C PHE A 639 13.33 -9.92 -46.15
N ALA A 640 12.08 -10.37 -46.01
CA ALA A 640 11.11 -10.42 -47.11
C ALA A 640 10.83 -9.04 -47.73
N ALA A 641 10.83 -7.96 -46.94
CA ALA A 641 10.58 -6.60 -47.42
C ALA A 641 11.78 -5.96 -48.14
N PHE A 642 13.03 -6.31 -47.75
CA PHE A 642 14.25 -5.70 -48.30
C PHE A 642 15.03 -6.59 -49.27
N ALA A 643 14.78 -7.90 -49.30
CA ALA A 643 15.33 -8.80 -50.31
C ALA A 643 14.52 -8.68 -51.61
N GLY A 644 15.08 -7.99 -52.59
CA GLY A 644 14.47 -7.94 -53.93
C GLY A 644 14.30 -9.34 -54.54
N GLU A 645 13.22 -9.54 -55.30
CA GLU A 645 12.75 -10.84 -55.82
C GLU A 645 13.86 -11.71 -56.44
N GLN A 646 14.74 -11.10 -57.25
CA GLN A 646 15.88 -11.80 -57.84
C GLN A 646 16.81 -12.42 -56.79
N ASN A 647 17.13 -11.70 -55.70
CA ASN A 647 17.97 -12.24 -54.64
C ASN A 647 17.24 -13.36 -53.88
N ALA A 648 15.94 -13.22 -53.64
CA ALA A 648 15.13 -14.25 -52.98
C ALA A 648 15.09 -15.56 -53.80
N ALA A 649 14.87 -15.47 -55.12
CA ALA A 649 14.89 -16.63 -56.01
C ALA A 649 16.28 -17.32 -56.04
N TRP A 650 17.37 -16.55 -56.11
CA TRP A 650 18.73 -17.11 -56.07
C TRP A 650 19.04 -17.81 -54.74
N ILE A 651 18.50 -17.29 -53.64
CA ILE A 651 18.61 -17.85 -52.30
C ILE A 651 17.85 -19.19 -52.20
N GLN A 652 16.64 -19.26 -52.73
CA GLN A 652 15.84 -20.49 -52.81
C GLN A 652 16.51 -21.57 -53.68
N ASN A 653 17.24 -21.15 -54.73
CA ASN A 653 17.98 -22.04 -55.64
C ASN A 653 19.39 -22.46 -55.14
N CYS A 654 19.81 -22.04 -53.94
CA CYS A 654 21.08 -22.48 -53.36
C CYS A 654 21.04 -23.97 -52.97
N LYS A 655 22.17 -24.68 -53.12
CA LYS A 655 22.29 -26.05 -52.62
C LYS A 655 22.45 -26.06 -51.09
N PRO A 656 21.87 -27.05 -50.36
CA PRO A 656 21.93 -27.10 -48.91
C PRO A 656 23.36 -27.31 -48.40
N LEU A 657 23.77 -26.48 -47.43
CA LEU A 657 25.14 -26.42 -46.90
C LEU A 657 25.56 -27.75 -46.24
N ARG A 658 26.70 -28.31 -46.66
CA ARG A 658 27.25 -29.57 -46.13
C ARG A 658 28.40 -29.30 -45.14
N GLY A 659 28.06 -29.08 -43.87
CA GLY A 659 29.04 -28.91 -42.77
C GLY A 659 29.36 -30.20 -42.00
N ARG A 660 30.56 -30.27 -41.39
CA ARG A 660 30.87 -31.28 -40.35
C ARG A 660 30.42 -30.78 -38.98
N SER A 661 29.37 -31.36 -38.42
CA SER A 661 28.92 -31.02 -37.07
C SER A 661 30.04 -31.02 -36.03
N PHE A 662 29.96 -30.09 -35.07
CA PHE A 662 30.88 -30.00 -33.93
C PHE A 662 31.07 -31.37 -33.27
N TRP A 663 32.32 -31.81 -33.12
CA TRP A 663 32.64 -33.11 -32.52
C TRP A 663 32.02 -33.31 -31.13
N TRP A 664 31.94 -32.26 -30.31
CA TRP A 664 31.30 -32.33 -28.99
C TRP A 664 29.77 -32.45 -29.07
N LEU A 665 29.12 -31.74 -30.01
CA LEU A 665 27.67 -31.81 -30.22
C LEU A 665 27.28 -33.20 -30.77
N ASP A 666 28.05 -33.69 -31.73
CA ASP A 666 27.96 -35.05 -32.25
C ASP A 666 28.18 -36.11 -31.15
N TRP A 667 29.15 -35.89 -30.28
CA TRP A 667 29.42 -36.79 -29.16
C TRP A 667 28.26 -36.82 -28.17
N ILE A 668 27.69 -35.67 -27.81
CA ILE A 668 26.48 -35.57 -26.97
C ILE A 668 25.32 -36.31 -27.65
N LEU A 669 24.98 -35.97 -28.90
CA LEU A 669 23.85 -36.55 -29.62
C LEU A 669 23.95 -38.07 -29.77
N ARG A 670 25.14 -38.57 -30.12
CA ARG A 670 25.40 -40.02 -30.20
C ARG A 670 25.39 -40.73 -28.85
N LYS A 671 25.64 -40.03 -27.75
CA LYS A 671 25.69 -40.61 -26.39
C LYS A 671 24.35 -40.59 -25.67
N THR A 672 23.56 -39.53 -25.83
CA THR A 672 22.29 -39.38 -25.12
C THR A 672 21.10 -39.93 -25.92
N ALA A 673 21.19 -39.99 -27.25
CA ALA A 673 20.05 -40.22 -28.15
C ALA A 673 18.89 -39.21 -27.98
N ILE A 674 19.13 -38.11 -27.26
CA ILE A 674 18.17 -37.04 -27.02
C ILE A 674 18.21 -36.06 -28.19
N PRO A 675 17.08 -35.67 -28.82
CA PRO A 675 17.07 -34.67 -29.88
C PRO A 675 17.55 -33.32 -29.35
N VAL A 676 18.32 -32.56 -30.16
CA VAL A 676 18.89 -31.24 -29.79
C VAL A 676 17.84 -30.33 -29.15
N GLY A 677 16.62 -30.30 -29.69
CA GLY A 677 15.52 -29.48 -29.16
C GLY A 677 15.21 -29.75 -27.68
N LEU A 678 15.30 -31.00 -27.21
CA LEU A 678 15.01 -31.35 -25.82
C LEU A 678 16.14 -30.90 -24.87
N LEU A 679 17.40 -30.86 -25.34
CA LEU A 679 18.52 -30.29 -24.59
C LEU A 679 18.40 -28.77 -24.41
N ILE A 680 17.80 -28.06 -25.38
CA ILE A 680 17.48 -26.63 -25.29
C ILE A 680 16.23 -26.41 -24.41
N PHE A 681 15.25 -27.31 -24.53
CA PHE A 681 13.97 -27.21 -23.85
C PHE A 681 14.05 -27.39 -22.33
N ILE A 682 14.90 -28.29 -21.82
CA ILE A 682 15.07 -28.49 -20.37
C ILE A 682 15.47 -27.20 -19.62
N PRO A 683 16.55 -26.47 -19.98
CA PRO A 683 16.92 -25.24 -19.28
C PRO A 683 15.91 -24.11 -19.50
N ILE A 684 15.23 -24.08 -20.64
CA ILE A 684 14.09 -23.18 -20.89
C ILE A 684 12.95 -23.49 -19.90
N LEU A 685 12.50 -24.74 -19.80
CA LEU A 685 11.47 -25.16 -18.84
C LEU A 685 11.85 -24.87 -17.39
N ALA A 686 13.11 -25.12 -17.00
CA ALA A 686 13.59 -24.81 -15.66
C ALA A 686 13.54 -23.30 -15.37
N THR A 687 13.90 -22.47 -16.35
CA THR A 687 13.83 -21.00 -16.27
C THR A 687 12.38 -20.52 -16.20
N LEU A 688 11.49 -21.07 -17.02
CA LEU A 688 10.05 -20.76 -17.00
C LEU A 688 9.42 -21.16 -15.66
N GLY A 689 9.71 -22.37 -15.17
CA GLY A 689 9.25 -22.85 -13.87
C GLY A 689 9.71 -21.97 -12.72
N TYR A 690 10.98 -21.56 -12.71
CA TYR A 690 11.51 -20.61 -11.72
C TYR A 690 10.76 -19.28 -11.75
N PHE A 691 10.58 -18.66 -12.93
CA PHE A 691 9.88 -17.39 -13.04
C PHE A 691 8.39 -17.49 -12.70
N VAL A 692 7.70 -18.57 -13.07
CA VAL A 692 6.29 -18.82 -12.71
C VAL A 692 6.14 -19.01 -11.20
N ILE A 693 7.01 -19.78 -10.54
CA ILE A 693 7.00 -19.96 -9.08
C ILE A 693 7.29 -18.64 -8.35
N ALA A 694 8.31 -17.89 -8.79
CA ALA A 694 8.65 -16.59 -8.22
C ALA A 694 7.51 -15.57 -8.39
N ASN A 695 6.88 -15.53 -9.57
CA ASN A 695 5.75 -14.65 -9.82
C ASN A 695 4.51 -15.07 -9.04
N LYS A 696 4.26 -16.38 -8.86
CA LYS A 696 3.18 -16.88 -8.00
C LYS A 696 3.38 -16.40 -6.55
N LEU A 697 4.57 -16.58 -5.98
CA LEU A 697 4.87 -16.13 -4.61
C LEU A 697 4.67 -14.61 -4.45
N LEU A 698 5.15 -13.82 -5.41
CA LEU A 698 4.97 -12.37 -5.41
C LEU A 698 3.49 -11.96 -5.56
N THR A 699 2.74 -12.65 -6.42
CA THR A 699 1.31 -12.40 -6.66
C THR A 699 0.49 -12.74 -5.40
N ASP A 700 0.83 -13.81 -4.71
CA ASP A 700 0.18 -14.25 -3.47
C ASP A 700 0.38 -13.24 -2.33
N GLN A 701 1.62 -12.76 -2.14
CA GLN A 701 1.94 -11.66 -1.22
C GLN A 701 1.19 -10.36 -1.56
N LEU A 702 1.14 -9.99 -2.84
CA LEU A 702 0.39 -8.81 -3.30
C LEU A 702 -1.13 -8.98 -3.13
N ALA A 703 -1.67 -10.18 -3.34
CA ALA A 703 -3.08 -10.50 -3.13
C ALA A 703 -3.43 -10.36 -1.65
N HIS A 704 -2.68 -11.00 -0.74
CA HIS A 704 -2.88 -10.88 0.70
C HIS A 704 -2.77 -9.45 1.22
N ALA A 705 -1.80 -8.66 0.74
CA ALA A 705 -1.72 -7.23 1.08
C ALA A 705 -2.92 -6.44 0.55
N THR A 706 -3.39 -6.73 -0.67
CA THR A 706 -4.58 -6.06 -1.25
C THR A 706 -5.86 -6.43 -0.50
N TYR A 707 -6.04 -7.70 -0.13
CA TYR A 707 -7.17 -8.19 0.67
C TYR A 707 -7.21 -7.55 2.06
N CYS A 708 -6.06 -7.45 2.72
CA CYS A 708 -5.95 -6.78 4.00
C CYS A 708 -6.21 -5.26 3.89
N LEU A 709 -5.59 -4.60 2.92
CA LEU A 709 -5.70 -3.15 2.75
C LEU A 709 -7.11 -2.70 2.33
N CYS A 710 -7.74 -3.40 1.39
CA CYS A 710 -8.98 -2.94 0.76
C CYS A 710 -10.23 -3.47 1.46
N ASP A 711 -10.28 -4.79 1.69
CA ASP A 711 -11.48 -5.47 2.20
C ASP A 711 -11.39 -5.82 3.71
N MET A 712 -10.22 -5.60 4.33
CA MET A 712 -9.85 -6.10 5.66
C MET A 712 -10.08 -7.62 5.84
N SER A 713 -9.72 -8.38 4.81
CA SER A 713 -9.90 -9.84 4.76
C SER A 713 -8.58 -10.59 4.67
N GLY A 714 -8.63 -11.91 4.90
CA GLY A 714 -7.49 -12.81 4.91
C GLY A 714 -6.84 -12.98 6.29
N ASP A 715 -6.34 -14.19 6.55
CA ASP A 715 -5.94 -14.60 7.91
C ASP A 715 -4.57 -14.04 8.34
N VAL A 716 -3.78 -13.54 7.38
CA VAL A 716 -2.54 -12.80 7.62
C VAL A 716 -2.75 -11.31 7.90
N CYS A 717 -3.98 -10.79 7.79
CA CYS A 717 -4.26 -9.37 7.97
C CYS A 717 -4.30 -9.00 9.46
N HIS A 718 -3.36 -8.16 9.91
CA HIS A 718 -3.18 -7.88 11.33
C HIS A 718 -4.40 -7.19 11.98
N ALA A 719 -5.00 -6.19 11.32
CA ALA A 719 -6.20 -5.51 11.81
C ALA A 719 -7.39 -6.46 11.96
N ARG A 720 -7.57 -7.41 11.02
CA ARG A 720 -8.60 -8.46 11.12
C ARG A 720 -8.35 -9.41 12.29
N GLN A 721 -7.10 -9.77 12.58
CA GLN A 721 -6.77 -10.60 13.76
C GLN A 721 -7.11 -9.88 15.07
N ILE A 722 -6.84 -8.57 15.16
CA ILE A 722 -7.19 -7.76 16.32
C ILE A 722 -8.72 -7.68 16.48
N LEU A 723 -9.45 -7.34 15.41
CA LEU A 723 -10.92 -7.30 15.41
C LEU A 723 -11.54 -8.67 15.75
N ALA A 724 -10.96 -9.78 15.26
CA ALA A 724 -11.41 -11.13 15.59
C ALA A 724 -11.22 -11.45 17.08
N ALA A 725 -10.07 -11.09 17.67
CA ALA A 725 -9.83 -11.27 19.10
C ALA A 725 -10.85 -10.50 19.94
N LEU A 726 -11.12 -9.24 19.58
CA LEU A 726 -12.09 -8.36 20.24
C LEU A 726 -13.56 -8.78 20.04
N ALA A 727 -13.88 -9.46 18.94
CA ALA A 727 -15.20 -10.05 18.73
C ALA A 727 -15.43 -11.33 19.57
N THR A 728 -14.36 -11.93 20.10
CA THR A 728 -14.41 -13.14 20.95
C THR A 728 -14.24 -12.88 22.45
N SER A 729 -13.84 -11.66 22.84
CA SER A 729 -13.73 -11.20 24.24
C SER A 729 -15.04 -10.62 24.76
#